data_AF-A0A6B0GJW2-F1
#
_entry.id   AF-A0A6B0GJW2-F1
#
_cell.length_a   1.000
_cell.length_b   1.000
_cell.length_c   1.000
_cell.angle_alpha   90.00
_cell.angle_beta   90.00
_cell.angle_gamma   90.00
#
_symmetry.space_group_name_H-M   'P 1'
#
loop_
_entity.id
_entity.type
_entity.pdbx_description
1 polymer ?
#
loop_
_entity_poly.entity_id
_entity_poly.type
_entity_poly.pdbx_seq_one_letter_code
_entity_poly.pdbx_strand_id
1 'polypeptide(L)'
;MDNLTDIQQSIVDYASTHNEAPPSEIADVVGCSPSYAGTIRSRYLPAILGDIDLYESNIIPSYSNPYSIFADKCILSNSSLEIGDLAEIVMENETDELTYAFPLQDIEELDSLTESHPLLIALERDSSIWIDGLNQRLEKFQSDDGYNIYDSGDFSDFVDEVLEFVESSLKNADLVIGWQIFRNLADNEYDHFNRINIPEGLVPPEYFEASYAGDYNRILDLKTYTGDISEPDEAYFTTHRPINNMDSKAIADMVKNRRYFDTNILHHFETEDIHGPIVRGIPSRVVDLKDTGIHINKHLIRTDSEDGLSVEYADIKQIVEDTDFYIQSESDDEDDVLLQPYYFPNTNSIAFSFGNVTVRIASVSDGIITSYPNINGYPHIAESIIEVVRERLEIASDPEFNTSKASDKSTDEWIWDTNALYHEIIDERGSCVLKSVFTNDTFFYSNIVIPWISLYEINKHKDRGGPSTTVQKKGIDNIDVFRKLAEIGLIQLEIDGKIGKNAGPVDEADIADMLILDEACERESAGIVSGDDRLRKLGEFAGIASMNIRDIADVTNTPDLDDAIKNEILPKIGDILSSETDLRGAINEEVEQQIQQKMPREKTDAPESASAYINRWLDDKEIIAFPDGDSLRYDHGVPNDLVITPTAAVELGKHIEEGPDGRYLSEECILHLVPKLRINQRGVPWITFHVPISAIIASQSAAIGGISTEARHLHQLNQLKNADYETAELSEAISRQETVHDSVLLAREKSLPLLCADADDYLTTISQLLDVKILEFEM
;
A
#
# COMPACT_ATOMS: atom_id res chain seq x y z
N MET A 1 -35.18 -23.77 38.30
CA MET A 1 -35.55 -25.13 37.85
C MET A 1 -36.95 -25.43 38.31
N ASP A 2 -37.88 -25.61 37.39
CA ASP A 2 -39.25 -26.03 37.70
C ASP A 2 -39.26 -27.47 38.24
N ASN A 3 -40.08 -27.73 39.26
CA ASN A 3 -40.26 -29.08 39.81
C ASN A 3 -41.05 -29.95 38.81
N LEU A 4 -40.36 -30.83 38.09
CA LEU A 4 -40.95 -31.85 37.23
C LEU A 4 -41.71 -32.88 38.08
N THR A 5 -42.90 -33.28 37.63
CA THR A 5 -43.60 -34.45 38.21
C THR A 5 -42.87 -35.75 37.81
N ASP A 6 -43.01 -36.82 38.59
CA ASP A 6 -42.36 -38.11 38.32
C ASP A 6 -42.58 -38.64 36.88
N ILE A 7 -43.77 -38.42 36.32
CA ILE A 7 -44.09 -38.80 34.94
C ILE A 7 -43.40 -37.88 33.93
N GLN A 8 -43.30 -36.58 34.21
CA GLN A 8 -42.58 -35.65 33.35
C GLN A 8 -41.08 -35.94 33.35
N GLN A 9 -40.49 -36.22 34.52
CA GLN A 9 -39.10 -36.65 34.64
C GLN A 9 -38.86 -37.95 33.87
N SER A 10 -39.74 -38.94 34.00
CA SER A 10 -39.63 -40.21 33.26
C SER A 10 -39.74 -40.03 31.74
N ILE A 11 -40.53 -39.07 31.26
CA ILE A 11 -40.60 -38.70 29.83
C ILE A 11 -39.27 -38.09 29.39
N VAL A 12 -38.71 -37.17 30.18
CA VAL A 12 -37.43 -36.49 29.90
C VAL A 12 -36.28 -37.51 29.88
N ASP A 13 -36.14 -38.34 30.91
CA ASP A 13 -35.06 -39.34 31.04
C ASP A 13 -35.10 -40.40 29.93
N TYR A 14 -36.30 -40.82 29.51
CA TYR A 14 -36.43 -41.78 28.42
C TYR A 14 -36.11 -41.13 27.07
N ALA A 15 -36.64 -39.92 26.84
CA ALA A 15 -36.41 -39.20 25.60
C ALA A 15 -34.94 -38.78 25.43
N SER A 16 -34.20 -38.48 26.51
CA SER A 16 -32.78 -38.10 26.48
C SER A 16 -31.83 -39.25 26.19
N THR A 17 -32.30 -40.49 26.35
CA THR A 17 -31.55 -41.70 25.99
C THR A 17 -31.98 -42.28 24.64
N HIS A 18 -33.11 -41.81 24.09
CA HIS A 18 -33.72 -42.31 22.86
C HIS A 18 -34.31 -41.14 22.04
N ASN A 19 -33.43 -40.27 21.55
CA ASN A 19 -33.77 -38.96 20.97
C ASN A 19 -34.75 -39.03 19.78
N GLU A 20 -34.76 -40.14 19.04
CA GLU A 20 -35.65 -40.35 17.88
C GLU A 20 -37.03 -40.94 18.23
N ALA A 21 -37.25 -41.38 19.47
CA ALA A 21 -38.48 -42.10 19.85
C ALA A 21 -39.74 -41.22 19.65
N PRO A 22 -40.72 -41.62 18.81
CA PRO A 22 -41.92 -40.84 18.60
C PRO A 22 -42.76 -40.76 19.88
N PRO A 23 -43.62 -39.73 20.05
CA PRO A 23 -44.44 -39.56 21.26
C PRO A 23 -45.29 -40.79 21.64
N SER A 24 -45.69 -41.60 20.66
CA SER A 24 -46.38 -42.87 20.89
C SER A 24 -45.53 -43.91 21.60
N GLU A 25 -44.25 -44.02 21.23
CA GLU A 25 -43.32 -44.96 21.83
C GLU A 25 -42.95 -44.55 23.26
N ILE A 26 -42.65 -43.27 23.47
CA ILE A 26 -42.38 -42.70 24.80
C ILE A 26 -43.58 -42.92 25.72
N ALA A 27 -44.79 -42.69 25.21
CA ALA A 27 -46.02 -42.90 25.96
C ALA A 27 -46.25 -44.36 26.35
N ASP A 28 -45.93 -45.30 25.46
CA ASP A 28 -46.05 -46.74 25.72
C ASP A 28 -45.05 -47.21 26.79
N VAL A 29 -43.84 -46.66 26.81
CA VAL A 29 -42.81 -47.03 27.81
C VAL A 29 -43.04 -46.37 29.16
N VAL A 30 -43.37 -45.07 29.17
CA VAL A 30 -43.55 -44.31 30.41
C VAL A 30 -44.95 -44.50 31.01
N GLY A 31 -45.90 -45.06 30.23
CA GLY A 31 -47.26 -45.33 30.68
C GLY A 31 -48.13 -44.07 30.75
N CYS A 32 -48.03 -43.20 29.74
CA CYS A 32 -48.85 -41.99 29.62
C CYS A 32 -49.56 -41.92 28.27
N SER A 33 -50.19 -40.79 27.92
CA SER A 33 -50.81 -40.63 26.60
C SER A 33 -49.81 -40.09 25.58
N PRO A 34 -49.86 -40.52 24.30
CA PRO A 34 -48.97 -40.00 23.24
C PRO A 34 -49.00 -38.48 23.10
N SER A 35 -50.17 -37.86 23.28
CA SER A 35 -50.33 -36.40 23.26
C SER A 35 -49.61 -35.74 24.44
N TYR A 36 -49.68 -36.34 25.64
CA TYR A 36 -49.01 -35.82 26.82
C TYR A 36 -47.48 -36.01 26.72
N ALA A 37 -47.01 -37.18 26.29
CA ALA A 37 -45.60 -37.43 26.02
C ALA A 37 -45.03 -36.43 25.00
N GLY A 38 -45.76 -36.17 23.90
CA GLY A 38 -45.37 -35.18 22.91
C GLY A 38 -45.30 -33.76 23.47
N THR A 39 -46.29 -33.36 24.28
CA THR A 39 -46.32 -32.04 24.92
C THR A 39 -45.15 -31.83 25.87
N ILE A 40 -44.82 -32.84 26.69
CA ILE A 40 -43.71 -32.75 27.64
C ILE A 40 -42.36 -32.83 26.91
N ARG A 41 -42.21 -33.71 25.92
CA ARG A 41 -40.99 -33.80 25.11
C ARG A 41 -40.70 -32.47 24.40
N SER A 42 -41.69 -31.85 23.76
CA SER A 42 -41.50 -30.53 23.13
C SER A 42 -41.21 -29.43 24.17
N ARG A 43 -41.82 -29.49 25.35
CA ARG A 43 -41.62 -28.48 26.42
C ARG A 43 -40.24 -28.55 27.06
N TYR A 44 -39.64 -29.74 27.13
CA TYR A 44 -38.33 -29.97 27.75
C TYR A 44 -37.30 -30.45 26.72
N LEU A 45 -37.52 -30.13 25.44
CA LEU A 45 -36.64 -30.51 24.34
C LEU A 45 -35.16 -30.11 24.61
N PRO A 46 -34.86 -28.93 25.18
CA PRO A 46 -33.47 -28.56 25.51
C PRO A 46 -32.83 -29.48 26.57
N ALA A 47 -33.57 -29.85 27.61
CA ALA A 47 -33.08 -30.78 28.64
C ALA A 47 -32.98 -32.24 28.13
N ILE A 48 -33.66 -32.56 27.03
CA ILE A 48 -33.72 -33.89 26.42
C ILE A 48 -32.59 -34.09 25.40
N LEU A 49 -32.42 -33.13 24.50
CA LEU A 49 -31.40 -33.20 23.45
C LEU A 49 -30.00 -32.85 23.97
N GLY A 50 -29.92 -32.24 25.15
CA GLY A 50 -28.70 -31.57 25.62
C GLY A 50 -28.54 -30.22 24.93
N ASP A 51 -27.60 -29.41 25.42
CA ASP A 51 -27.10 -28.27 24.66
C ASP A 51 -26.59 -28.79 23.30
N ILE A 52 -26.86 -28.06 22.22
CA ILE A 52 -26.40 -28.47 20.90
C ILE A 52 -24.90 -28.27 20.88
N ASP A 53 -24.14 -29.35 21.09
CA ASP A 53 -22.70 -29.33 20.96
C ASP A 53 -22.36 -29.13 19.48
N LEU A 54 -22.10 -27.88 19.10
CA LEU A 54 -21.69 -27.49 17.75
C LEU A 54 -20.24 -27.87 17.46
N TYR A 55 -19.60 -28.68 18.32
CA TYR A 55 -18.24 -29.17 18.13
C TYR A 55 -18.02 -29.90 16.79
N GLU A 56 -19.05 -30.56 16.25
CA GLU A 56 -18.96 -31.22 14.93
C GLU A 56 -19.37 -30.30 13.77
N SER A 57 -19.83 -29.08 14.03
CA SER A 57 -20.23 -28.12 13.01
C SER A 57 -19.01 -27.45 12.37
N ASN A 58 -19.08 -27.20 11.07
CA ASN A 58 -18.06 -26.46 10.35
C ASN A 58 -18.28 -24.96 10.53
N ILE A 59 -17.41 -24.33 11.31
CA ILE A 59 -17.54 -22.92 11.68
C ILE A 59 -16.38 -22.16 11.05
N ILE A 60 -16.70 -21.08 10.33
CA ILE A 60 -15.68 -20.23 9.69
C ILE A 60 -15.81 -18.76 10.14
N PRO A 61 -14.71 -18.00 10.18
CA PRO A 61 -14.74 -16.56 10.43
C PRO A 61 -15.31 -15.81 9.21
N SER A 62 -15.96 -14.68 9.47
CA SER A 62 -16.19 -13.64 8.47
C SER A 62 -15.34 -12.43 8.81
N TYR A 63 -14.41 -12.11 7.92
CA TYR A 63 -13.58 -10.92 8.07
C TYR A 63 -14.32 -9.69 7.56
N SER A 64 -15.18 -9.84 6.54
CA SER A 64 -15.93 -8.72 5.97
C SER A 64 -17.15 -8.29 6.81
N ASN A 65 -17.60 -9.14 7.73
CA ASN A 65 -18.70 -8.85 8.65
C ASN A 65 -18.28 -9.13 10.11
N PRO A 66 -17.34 -8.36 10.67
CA PRO A 66 -16.69 -8.68 11.94
C PRO A 66 -17.61 -8.76 13.17
N TYR A 67 -18.84 -8.24 13.10
CA TYR A 67 -19.80 -8.20 14.20
C TYR A 67 -21.15 -8.86 13.86
N SER A 68 -21.11 -9.93 13.07
CA SER A 68 -22.31 -10.63 12.61
C SER A 68 -22.22 -12.13 12.88
N ILE A 69 -23.38 -12.79 12.97
CA ILE A 69 -23.48 -14.26 13.01
C ILE A 69 -24.40 -14.69 11.87
N PHE A 70 -23.91 -15.55 10.98
CA PHE A 70 -24.68 -16.17 9.90
C PHE A 70 -24.77 -17.66 10.13
N ALA A 71 -25.95 -18.25 9.92
CA ALA A 71 -26.19 -19.66 10.19
C ALA A 71 -26.89 -20.35 9.03
N ASP A 72 -26.53 -21.62 8.79
CA ASP A 72 -27.26 -22.48 7.85
C ASP A 72 -28.63 -22.88 8.43
N LYS A 73 -29.59 -23.09 7.52
CA LYS A 73 -30.96 -23.49 7.82
C LYS A 73 -31.02 -24.80 8.62
N CYS A 74 -30.06 -25.71 8.45
CA CYS A 74 -30.01 -26.95 9.23
C CYS A 74 -29.71 -26.68 10.71
N ILE A 75 -28.73 -25.83 11.03
CA ILE A 75 -28.44 -25.43 12.43
C ILE A 75 -29.64 -24.70 13.04
N LEU A 76 -30.24 -23.76 12.31
CA LEU A 76 -31.40 -23.00 12.77
C LEU A 76 -32.58 -23.91 13.12
N SER A 77 -32.82 -24.93 12.29
CA SER A 77 -33.88 -25.91 12.52
C SER A 77 -33.65 -26.77 13.76
N ASN A 78 -32.40 -27.10 14.06
CA ASN A 78 -32.03 -27.88 15.25
C ASN A 78 -32.07 -27.03 16.52
N SER A 79 -31.70 -25.76 16.43
CA SER A 79 -31.66 -24.79 17.54
C SER A 79 -32.98 -24.07 17.82
N SER A 80 -34.02 -24.31 17.01
CA SER A 80 -35.32 -23.61 17.09
C SER A 80 -35.19 -22.09 16.95
N LEU A 81 -34.23 -21.63 16.15
CA LEU A 81 -33.97 -20.22 15.83
C LEU A 81 -34.44 -19.90 14.41
N GLU A 82 -34.81 -18.64 14.18
CA GLU A 82 -35.14 -18.11 12.85
C GLU A 82 -34.22 -16.94 12.49
N ILE A 83 -34.07 -16.68 11.18
CA ILE A 83 -33.33 -15.51 10.69
C ILE A 83 -33.98 -14.22 11.22
N GLY A 84 -33.15 -13.32 11.72
CA GLY A 84 -33.56 -12.08 12.38
C GLY A 84 -33.79 -12.22 13.89
N ASP A 85 -33.78 -13.42 14.45
CA ASP A 85 -33.76 -13.61 15.89
C ASP A 85 -32.45 -13.08 16.48
N LEU A 86 -32.53 -12.51 17.67
CA LEU A 86 -31.34 -12.20 18.46
C LEU A 86 -30.89 -13.50 19.12
N ALA A 87 -29.76 -14.04 18.68
CA ALA A 87 -29.19 -15.27 19.23
C ALA A 87 -28.07 -14.96 20.22
N GLU A 88 -27.98 -15.81 21.22
CA GLU A 88 -26.90 -15.87 22.18
C GLU A 88 -25.98 -17.04 21.80
N ILE A 89 -24.71 -16.72 21.55
CA ILE A 89 -23.65 -17.70 21.30
C ILE A 89 -22.82 -17.89 22.57
N VAL A 90 -22.61 -19.15 22.96
CA VAL A 90 -21.78 -19.53 24.10
C VAL A 90 -20.51 -20.20 23.60
N MET A 91 -19.36 -19.68 24.00
CA MET A 91 -18.06 -20.17 23.57
C MET A 91 -17.19 -20.47 24.78
N GLU A 92 -16.44 -21.57 24.71
CA GLU A 92 -15.45 -21.97 25.71
C GLU A 92 -14.07 -21.49 25.26
N ASN A 93 -13.38 -20.70 26.10
CA ASN A 93 -11.94 -20.48 25.96
C ASN A 93 -11.18 -21.32 27.02
N GLU A 94 -9.85 -21.25 27.06
CA GLU A 94 -9.04 -22.07 27.98
C GLU A 94 -9.36 -21.89 29.48
N THR A 95 -10.02 -20.78 29.87
CA THR A 95 -10.22 -20.41 31.29
C THR A 95 -11.64 -20.04 31.69
N ASP A 96 -12.51 -19.63 30.77
CA ASP A 96 -13.84 -19.04 30.99
C ASP A 96 -14.85 -19.40 29.88
N GLU A 97 -16.13 -19.36 30.23
CA GLU A 97 -17.24 -19.36 29.25
C GLU A 97 -17.63 -17.92 28.92
N LEU A 98 -17.60 -17.61 27.62
CA LEU A 98 -17.94 -16.29 27.10
C LEU A 98 -19.26 -16.37 26.35
N THR A 99 -20.09 -15.34 26.52
CA THR A 99 -21.42 -15.31 25.94
C THR A 99 -21.65 -13.98 25.24
N TYR A 100 -22.08 -14.03 23.99
CA TYR A 100 -22.34 -12.83 23.17
C TYR A 100 -23.69 -12.91 22.48
N ALA A 101 -24.30 -11.76 22.19
CA ALA A 101 -25.63 -11.69 21.60
C ALA A 101 -25.64 -10.86 20.32
N PHE A 102 -26.05 -11.48 19.21
CA PHE A 102 -26.07 -10.87 17.88
C PHE A 102 -27.28 -11.32 17.06
N PRO A 103 -27.80 -10.47 16.15
CA PRO A 103 -28.87 -10.86 15.25
C PRO A 103 -28.36 -11.93 14.27
N LEU A 104 -29.16 -12.99 14.09
CA LEU A 104 -28.89 -14.05 13.13
C LEU A 104 -29.23 -13.60 11.72
N GLN A 105 -28.29 -13.84 10.81
CA GLN A 105 -28.42 -13.59 9.38
C GLN A 105 -28.33 -14.91 8.60
N ASP A 106 -28.87 -14.93 7.39
CA ASP A 106 -28.83 -16.14 6.55
C ASP A 106 -27.43 -16.24 5.93
N ILE A 107 -26.79 -17.41 6.01
CA ILE A 107 -25.49 -17.63 5.37
C ILE A 107 -25.54 -17.39 3.86
N GLU A 108 -26.71 -17.53 3.24
CA GLU A 108 -26.94 -17.21 1.82
C GLU A 108 -26.85 -15.69 1.53
N GLU A 109 -26.86 -14.82 2.54
CA GLU A 109 -26.67 -13.36 2.38
C GLU A 109 -25.19 -12.96 2.26
N LEU A 110 -24.26 -13.86 2.59
CA LEU A 110 -22.83 -13.61 2.43
C LEU A 110 -22.42 -13.61 0.96
N ASP A 111 -21.70 -12.56 0.59
CA ASP A 111 -21.07 -12.45 -0.72
C ASP A 111 -19.64 -13.01 -0.66
N SER A 112 -19.42 -14.13 -1.33
CA SER A 112 -18.12 -14.81 -1.38
C SER A 112 -17.01 -13.91 -1.90
N LEU A 113 -17.34 -12.97 -2.78
CA LEU A 113 -16.40 -12.03 -3.34
C LEU A 113 -15.91 -11.05 -2.27
N THR A 114 -16.81 -10.45 -1.50
CA THR A 114 -16.45 -9.60 -0.36
C THR A 114 -15.67 -10.38 0.70
N GLU A 115 -16.08 -11.61 1.03
CA GLU A 115 -15.35 -12.47 1.98
C GLU A 115 -13.95 -12.90 1.48
N SER A 116 -13.69 -12.81 0.17
CA SER A 116 -12.37 -13.12 -0.41
C SER A 116 -11.36 -11.99 -0.29
N HIS A 117 -11.79 -10.74 -0.14
CA HIS A 117 -10.91 -9.56 -0.08
C HIS A 117 -9.80 -9.67 0.98
N PRO A 118 -10.11 -10.06 2.23
CA PRO A 118 -9.11 -10.08 3.29
C PRO A 118 -8.07 -11.16 3.04
N LEU A 119 -8.49 -12.28 2.45
CA LEU A 119 -7.66 -13.40 2.07
C LEU A 119 -6.73 -13.06 0.90
N LEU A 120 -7.23 -12.36 -0.12
CA LEU A 120 -6.41 -11.86 -1.23
C LEU A 120 -5.28 -10.96 -0.74
N ILE A 121 -5.59 -10.06 0.20
CA ILE A 121 -4.63 -9.10 0.76
C ILE A 121 -3.63 -9.80 1.68
N ALA A 122 -4.10 -10.70 2.53
CA ALA A 122 -3.24 -11.44 3.44
C ALA A 122 -2.22 -12.29 2.67
N LEU A 123 -2.65 -13.01 1.63
CA LEU A 123 -1.78 -13.85 0.81
C LEU A 123 -0.77 -13.06 -0.03
N GLU A 124 -1.14 -11.85 -0.46
CA GLU A 124 -0.21 -10.98 -1.19
C GLU A 124 0.89 -10.44 -0.26
N ARG A 125 0.52 -9.97 0.93
CA ARG A 125 1.45 -9.39 1.89
C ARG A 125 2.34 -10.41 2.58
N ASP A 126 1.81 -11.61 2.81
CA ASP A 126 2.54 -12.72 3.38
C ASP A 126 2.20 -14.03 2.65
N SER A 127 3.00 -14.32 1.62
CA SER A 127 2.86 -15.56 0.86
C SER A 127 3.20 -16.82 1.67
N SER A 128 3.69 -16.67 2.91
CA SER A 128 3.99 -17.79 3.81
C SER A 128 2.80 -18.20 4.67
N ILE A 129 1.63 -17.58 4.54
CA ILE A 129 0.39 -18.04 5.18
C ILE A 129 0.01 -19.42 4.63
N TRP A 130 -0.03 -20.44 5.49
CA TRP A 130 -0.33 -21.80 5.07
C TRP A 130 -1.77 -22.19 5.38
N ILE A 131 -2.71 -21.86 4.49
CA ILE A 131 -4.11 -22.31 4.62
C ILE A 131 -4.30 -23.68 3.95
N ASP A 132 -4.71 -24.66 4.75
CA ASP A 132 -4.99 -26.02 4.30
C ASP A 132 -6.06 -26.04 3.19
N GLY A 133 -5.79 -26.78 2.12
CA GLY A 133 -6.65 -26.83 0.92
C GLY A 133 -6.45 -25.67 -0.06
N LEU A 134 -6.06 -24.48 0.40
CA LEU A 134 -5.75 -23.34 -0.46
C LEU A 134 -4.30 -23.37 -0.97
N ASN A 135 -3.34 -23.77 -0.14
CA ASN A 135 -1.93 -23.86 -0.55
C ASN A 135 -1.71 -24.74 -1.79
N GLN A 136 -2.44 -25.86 -1.90
CA GLN A 136 -2.34 -26.73 -3.07
C GLN A 136 -2.88 -26.09 -4.36
N ARG A 137 -3.89 -25.22 -4.24
CA ARG A 137 -4.46 -24.47 -5.37
C ARG A 137 -3.52 -23.35 -5.82
N LEU A 138 -2.84 -22.73 -4.85
CA LEU A 138 -1.97 -21.58 -5.07
C LEU A 138 -0.49 -21.95 -5.30
N GLU A 139 -0.10 -23.22 -5.17
CA GLU A 139 1.29 -23.70 -5.37
C GLU A 139 1.88 -23.21 -6.71
N LYS A 140 1.06 -23.12 -7.76
CA LYS A 140 1.46 -22.60 -9.08
C LYS A 140 1.91 -21.13 -9.07
N PHE A 141 1.37 -20.30 -8.17
CA PHE A 141 1.75 -18.89 -8.00
C PHE A 141 2.93 -18.72 -7.03
N GLN A 142 3.28 -19.77 -6.29
CA GLN A 142 4.41 -19.80 -5.36
C GLN A 142 5.68 -20.40 -6.00
N SER A 143 5.59 -20.97 -7.21
CA SER A 143 6.73 -21.59 -7.91
C SER A 143 7.41 -20.63 -8.89
N ASP A 144 8.71 -20.82 -9.14
CA ASP A 144 9.50 -20.08 -10.14
C ASP A 144 9.06 -20.35 -11.60
N ASP A 145 7.94 -21.06 -11.82
CA ASP A 145 7.49 -21.55 -13.14
C ASP A 145 6.76 -20.50 -13.99
N GLY A 146 6.86 -19.21 -13.62
CA GLY A 146 6.46 -18.08 -14.45
C GLY A 146 5.01 -17.60 -14.32
N TYR A 147 4.27 -18.06 -13.30
CA TYR A 147 3.03 -17.44 -12.87
C TYR A 147 3.34 -16.26 -11.96
N ASN A 148 2.72 -15.12 -12.22
CA ASN A 148 3.01 -13.88 -11.51
C ASN A 148 1.72 -13.10 -11.27
N ILE A 149 1.26 -13.03 -10.01
CA ILE A 149 0.03 -12.31 -9.64
C ILE A 149 0.05 -10.82 -10.01
N TYR A 150 1.21 -10.26 -10.35
CA TYR A 150 1.35 -8.89 -10.84
C TYR A 150 1.06 -8.73 -12.34
N ASP A 151 0.81 -9.83 -13.06
CA ASP A 151 0.30 -9.85 -14.43
C ASP A 151 -1.22 -9.99 -14.44
N SER A 152 -1.90 -9.21 -15.29
CA SER A 152 -3.36 -9.08 -15.21
C SER A 152 -4.09 -10.40 -15.41
N GLY A 153 -3.59 -11.30 -16.26
CA GLY A 153 -4.17 -12.63 -16.49
C GLY A 153 -4.05 -13.54 -15.27
N ASP A 154 -2.83 -13.67 -14.75
CA ASP A 154 -2.53 -14.52 -13.59
C ASP A 154 -3.19 -13.99 -12.31
N PHE A 155 -3.36 -12.66 -12.18
CA PHE A 155 -4.15 -12.07 -11.11
C PHE A 155 -5.61 -12.54 -11.13
N SER A 156 -6.24 -12.64 -12.30
CA SER A 156 -7.60 -13.19 -12.40
C SER A 156 -7.66 -14.65 -11.99
N ASP A 157 -6.71 -15.46 -12.44
CA ASP A 157 -6.65 -16.87 -12.05
C ASP A 157 -6.41 -17.00 -10.53
N PHE A 158 -5.60 -16.11 -9.93
CA PHE A 158 -5.36 -16.07 -8.50
C PHE A 158 -6.62 -15.72 -7.72
N VAL A 159 -7.33 -14.67 -8.15
CA VAL A 159 -8.63 -14.29 -7.58
C VAL A 159 -9.63 -15.43 -7.68
N ASP A 160 -9.73 -16.09 -8.84
CA ASP A 160 -10.68 -17.18 -9.07
C ASP A 160 -10.40 -18.37 -8.14
N GLU A 161 -9.13 -18.73 -7.92
CA GLU A 161 -8.77 -19.83 -7.00
C GLU A 161 -9.10 -19.50 -5.54
N VAL A 162 -8.86 -18.26 -5.12
CA VAL A 162 -9.21 -17.79 -3.77
C VAL A 162 -10.73 -17.72 -3.60
N LEU A 163 -11.45 -17.20 -4.61
CA LEU A 163 -12.90 -17.13 -4.62
C LEU A 163 -13.53 -18.52 -4.57
N GLU A 164 -13.05 -19.48 -5.38
CA GLU A 164 -13.57 -20.86 -5.37
C GLU A 164 -13.33 -21.53 -4.00
N PHE A 165 -12.19 -21.26 -3.37
CA PHE A 165 -11.93 -21.72 -2.01
C PHE A 165 -12.92 -21.13 -1.01
N VAL A 166 -13.12 -19.81 -1.03
CA VAL A 166 -14.08 -19.12 -0.13
C VAL A 166 -15.51 -19.59 -0.38
N GLU A 167 -15.95 -19.71 -1.63
CA GLU A 167 -17.26 -20.25 -2.00
C GLU A 167 -17.47 -21.67 -1.47
N SER A 168 -16.46 -22.53 -1.63
CA SER A 168 -16.49 -23.90 -1.10
C SER A 168 -16.56 -23.90 0.43
N SER A 169 -15.81 -23.04 1.10
CA SER A 169 -15.81 -22.92 2.56
C SER A 169 -17.16 -22.44 3.07
N LEU A 170 -17.71 -21.36 2.51
CA LEU A 170 -19.05 -20.84 2.84
C LEU A 170 -20.14 -21.87 2.61
N LYS A 171 -20.10 -22.58 1.48
CA LYS A 171 -21.10 -23.61 1.15
C LYS A 171 -21.09 -24.80 2.11
N ASN A 172 -19.93 -25.12 2.67
CA ASN A 172 -19.78 -26.21 3.62
C ASN A 172 -19.86 -25.74 5.07
N ALA A 173 -19.96 -24.44 5.32
CA ALA A 173 -20.04 -23.89 6.67
C ALA A 173 -21.47 -24.03 7.20
N ASP A 174 -21.57 -24.49 8.44
CA ASP A 174 -22.82 -24.52 9.16
C ASP A 174 -23.07 -23.18 9.87
N LEU A 175 -22.00 -22.49 10.28
CA LEU A 175 -22.03 -21.21 10.97
C LEU A 175 -20.86 -20.32 10.51
N VAL A 176 -21.12 -19.05 10.28
CA VAL A 176 -20.10 -18.02 10.01
C VAL A 176 -20.19 -16.95 11.08
N ILE A 177 -19.08 -16.65 11.76
CA ILE A 177 -19.06 -15.67 12.83
C ILE A 177 -18.05 -14.58 12.52
N GLY A 178 -18.42 -13.33 12.75
CA GLY A 178 -17.55 -12.19 12.54
C GLY A 178 -16.22 -12.29 13.29
N TRP A 179 -15.12 -11.95 12.61
CA TRP A 179 -13.77 -12.05 13.14
C TRP A 179 -13.56 -11.29 14.45
N GLN A 180 -14.20 -10.13 14.66
CA GLN A 180 -14.04 -9.40 15.93
C GLN A 180 -14.76 -10.09 17.10
N ILE A 181 -15.81 -10.86 16.83
CA ILE A 181 -16.43 -11.74 17.84
C ILE A 181 -15.44 -12.85 18.22
N PHE A 182 -14.75 -13.43 17.23
CA PHE A 182 -13.71 -14.45 17.43
C PHE A 182 -12.45 -13.91 18.14
N ARG A 183 -11.93 -12.76 17.73
CA ARG A 183 -10.70 -12.17 18.25
C ARG A 183 -10.82 -11.80 19.72
N ASN A 184 -11.99 -11.35 20.18
CA ASN A 184 -12.23 -11.05 21.58
C ASN A 184 -12.12 -12.29 22.49
N LEU A 185 -12.00 -13.49 21.92
CA LEU A 185 -11.76 -14.75 22.62
C LEU A 185 -10.28 -15.13 22.74
N ALA A 186 -9.39 -14.51 21.96
CA ALA A 186 -7.98 -14.85 21.93
C ALA A 186 -7.22 -13.97 22.95
N ASP A 187 -6.69 -14.60 24.01
CA ASP A 187 -5.80 -13.98 24.99
C ASP A 187 -4.60 -13.35 24.26
N ASN A 188 -4.58 -12.03 24.13
CA ASN A 188 -3.61 -11.35 23.28
C ASN A 188 -2.83 -10.26 24.03
N GLU A 189 -1.91 -10.70 24.89
CA GLU A 189 -0.68 -9.97 25.19
C GLU A 189 0.31 -10.14 24.01
N TYR A 190 0.16 -9.44 22.88
CA TYR A 190 1.14 -9.59 21.79
C TYR A 190 1.54 -8.35 21.00
N ASP A 191 2.79 -8.47 20.57
CA ASP A 191 3.72 -7.54 19.94
C ASP A 191 3.14 -6.82 18.72
N HIS A 192 3.44 -5.53 18.59
CA HIS A 192 2.90 -4.67 17.53
C HIS A 192 3.60 -4.86 16.17
N PHE A 193 4.64 -5.70 16.09
CA PHE A 193 5.58 -5.70 14.96
C PHE A 193 5.28 -6.69 13.81
N ASN A 194 4.44 -7.71 14.01
CA ASN A 194 4.09 -8.70 12.95
C ASN A 194 2.57 -8.79 12.76
N ARG A 195 1.99 -7.86 12.00
CA ARG A 195 0.56 -7.84 11.67
C ARG A 195 0.37 -7.56 10.20
N ILE A 196 -0.58 -8.25 9.58
CA ILE A 196 -1.04 -7.97 8.24
C ILE A 196 -2.19 -6.97 8.38
N ASN A 197 -2.19 -5.92 7.56
CA ASN A 197 -3.35 -5.07 7.43
C ASN A 197 -4.25 -5.62 6.33
N ILE A 198 -5.50 -5.87 6.70
CA ILE A 198 -6.60 -6.21 5.80
C ILE A 198 -7.59 -5.03 5.84
N PRO A 199 -8.54 -4.91 4.89
CA PRO A 199 -9.46 -3.77 4.81
C PRO A 199 -10.24 -3.56 6.12
N GLU A 200 -10.48 -4.64 6.86
CA GLU A 200 -11.26 -4.68 8.09
C GLU A 200 -10.42 -4.56 9.37
N GLY A 201 -9.10 -4.44 9.24
CA GLY A 201 -8.19 -4.11 10.33
C GLY A 201 -6.88 -4.89 10.37
N LEU A 202 -6.21 -4.86 11.52
CA LEU A 202 -4.91 -5.51 11.71
C LEU A 202 -5.08 -6.91 12.31
N VAL A 203 -4.52 -7.92 11.65
CA VAL A 203 -4.60 -9.32 12.08
C VAL A 203 -3.21 -9.97 12.05
N PRO A 204 -2.77 -10.68 13.12
CA PRO A 204 -1.55 -11.46 13.07
C PRO A 204 -1.68 -12.65 12.09
N PRO A 205 -0.65 -12.97 11.29
CA PRO A 205 -0.69 -14.07 10.31
C PRO A 205 -1.14 -15.40 10.91
N GLU A 206 -0.68 -15.74 12.12
CA GLU A 206 -0.96 -17.04 12.75
C GLU A 206 -2.45 -17.19 13.09
N TYR A 207 -3.09 -16.11 13.52
CA TYR A 207 -4.52 -16.09 13.80
C TYR A 207 -5.35 -16.13 12.54
N PHE A 208 -4.87 -15.44 11.49
CA PHE A 208 -5.49 -15.46 10.18
C PHE A 208 -5.48 -16.90 9.63
N GLU A 209 -4.33 -17.58 9.68
CA GLU A 209 -4.18 -18.98 9.29
C GLU A 209 -5.09 -19.92 10.10
N ALA A 210 -5.01 -19.85 11.43
CA ALA A 210 -5.80 -20.70 12.33
C ALA A 210 -7.30 -20.57 12.10
N SER A 211 -7.75 -19.37 11.71
CA SER A 211 -9.17 -19.07 11.49
C SER A 211 -9.75 -19.79 10.26
N TYR A 212 -8.94 -20.01 9.23
CA TYR A 212 -9.33 -20.80 8.05
C TYR A 212 -8.96 -22.29 8.18
N ALA A 213 -8.08 -22.65 9.13
CA ALA A 213 -7.74 -24.04 9.45
C ALA A 213 -8.82 -24.76 10.29
N GLY A 214 -9.74 -24.00 10.92
CA GLY A 214 -10.82 -24.56 11.75
C GLY A 214 -10.39 -24.90 13.19
N ASP A 215 -9.25 -24.38 13.65
CA ASP A 215 -8.64 -24.72 14.95
C ASP A 215 -9.10 -23.80 16.12
N TYR A 216 -10.29 -23.20 16.06
CA TYR A 216 -10.76 -22.20 17.04
C TYR A 216 -11.60 -22.75 18.20
N ASN A 217 -11.80 -21.86 19.20
CA ASN A 217 -12.58 -22.08 20.42
C ASN A 217 -13.89 -22.84 20.19
N ARG A 218 -14.16 -23.78 21.10
CA ARG A 218 -15.34 -24.63 21.02
C ARG A 218 -16.60 -23.80 21.24
N ILE A 219 -17.47 -23.80 20.24
CA ILE A 219 -18.80 -23.21 20.37
C ILE A 219 -19.70 -24.25 21.03
N LEU A 220 -20.09 -23.96 22.27
CA LEU A 220 -20.84 -24.88 23.11
C LEU A 220 -22.33 -24.86 22.80
N ASP A 221 -22.87 -23.69 22.45
CA ASP A 221 -24.31 -23.52 22.28
C ASP A 221 -24.65 -22.28 21.43
N LEU A 222 -25.80 -22.37 20.74
CA LEU A 222 -26.45 -21.28 20.02
C LEU A 222 -27.94 -21.30 20.33
N LYS A 223 -28.42 -20.30 21.08
CA LYS A 223 -29.79 -20.24 21.60
C LYS A 223 -30.41 -18.87 21.46
N THR A 224 -31.72 -18.77 21.67
CA THR A 224 -32.40 -17.47 21.63
C THR A 224 -31.95 -16.59 22.80
N TYR A 225 -31.61 -15.33 22.52
CA TYR A 225 -31.36 -14.36 23.57
C TYR A 225 -32.65 -14.08 24.34
N THR A 226 -32.61 -14.31 25.66
CA THR A 226 -33.77 -14.11 26.56
C THR A 226 -33.55 -12.98 27.58
N GLY A 227 -32.41 -12.28 27.48
CA GLY A 227 -32.11 -11.13 28.34
C GLY A 227 -32.95 -9.90 27.99
N ASP A 228 -32.86 -8.88 28.84
CA ASP A 228 -33.51 -7.61 28.59
C ASP A 228 -32.83 -6.88 27.42
N ILE A 229 -33.63 -6.21 26.58
CA ILE A 229 -33.15 -5.32 25.52
C ILE A 229 -33.53 -3.90 25.91
N SER A 230 -32.56 -2.99 25.93
CA SER A 230 -32.77 -1.57 26.24
C SER A 230 -32.92 -0.73 24.97
N GLU A 231 -33.88 0.18 24.93
CA GLU A 231 -34.06 1.17 23.85
C GLU A 231 -33.75 2.58 24.40
N PRO A 232 -32.46 2.99 24.44
CA PRO A 232 -32.08 4.28 25.01
C PRO A 232 -32.55 5.45 24.13
N ASP A 233 -32.90 6.58 24.74
CA ASP A 233 -33.21 7.82 24.01
C ASP A 233 -31.98 8.37 23.26
N GLU A 234 -30.80 8.24 23.87
CA GLU A 234 -29.52 8.70 23.33
C GLU A 234 -28.43 7.65 23.54
N ALA A 235 -27.58 7.44 22.52
CA ALA A 235 -26.39 6.61 22.57
C ALA A 235 -25.17 7.41 22.09
N TYR A 236 -24.05 7.20 22.76
CA TYR A 236 -22.83 7.93 22.55
C TYR A 236 -21.74 7.01 22.05
N PHE A 237 -21.06 7.46 20.99
CA PHE A 237 -19.91 6.80 20.41
C PHE A 237 -18.74 7.77 20.39
N THR A 238 -17.53 7.25 20.31
CA THR A 238 -16.33 8.04 20.49
C THR A 238 -15.27 7.72 19.45
N THR A 239 -14.74 8.73 18.75
CA THR A 239 -13.63 8.59 17.79
C THR A 239 -12.33 9.20 18.31
N HIS A 240 -11.18 8.63 17.96
CA HIS A 240 -9.87 9.20 18.30
C HIS A 240 -9.37 10.27 17.32
N ARG A 241 -10.06 10.47 16.20
CA ARG A 241 -9.67 11.43 15.16
C ARG A 241 -10.48 12.73 15.25
N PRO A 242 -9.93 13.86 14.77
CA PRO A 242 -10.75 15.03 14.45
C PRO A 242 -11.78 14.63 13.39
N ILE A 243 -13.07 14.72 13.71
CA ILE A 243 -14.15 14.50 12.74
C ILE A 243 -14.95 15.77 12.52
N ASN A 244 -15.39 15.99 11.28
CA ASN A 244 -16.29 17.08 10.95
C ASN A 244 -17.77 16.62 11.12
N ASN A 245 -18.73 17.54 10.92
CA ASN A 245 -20.16 17.23 11.08
C ASN A 245 -20.72 16.25 10.04
N MET A 246 -20.14 16.22 8.83
CA MET A 246 -20.55 15.27 7.78
C MET A 246 -20.07 13.87 8.14
N ASP A 247 -18.81 13.71 8.55
CA ASP A 247 -18.23 12.44 8.98
C ASP A 247 -19.00 11.89 10.19
N SER A 248 -19.28 12.75 11.18
CA SER A 248 -20.11 12.39 12.34
C SER A 248 -21.48 11.85 11.95
N LYS A 249 -22.10 12.39 10.88
CA LYS A 249 -23.40 11.96 10.40
C LYS A 249 -23.30 10.63 9.66
N ALA A 250 -22.29 10.45 8.81
CA ALA A 250 -22.03 9.21 8.12
C ALA A 250 -21.82 8.05 9.12
N ILE A 251 -21.01 8.29 10.15
CA ILE A 251 -20.78 7.33 11.23
C ILE A 251 -22.09 7.01 11.97
N ALA A 252 -22.89 8.01 12.31
CA ALA A 252 -24.17 7.79 12.98
C ALA A 252 -25.15 6.95 12.13
N ASP A 253 -25.15 7.15 10.82
CA ASP A 253 -25.96 6.35 9.89
C ASP A 253 -25.46 4.90 9.82
N MET A 254 -24.13 4.66 9.84
CA MET A 254 -23.55 3.31 9.92
C MET A 254 -23.96 2.57 11.19
N VAL A 255 -23.89 3.24 12.35
CA VAL A 255 -24.31 2.67 13.63
C VAL A 255 -25.80 2.30 13.62
N LYS A 256 -26.65 3.18 13.08
CA LYS A 256 -28.10 2.93 12.95
C LYS A 256 -28.42 1.69 12.14
N ASN A 257 -27.67 1.43 11.08
CA ASN A 257 -27.88 0.28 10.22
C ASN A 257 -27.65 -1.05 10.96
N ARG A 258 -26.74 -1.09 11.95
CA ARG A 258 -26.46 -2.30 12.75
C ARG A 258 -27.54 -2.59 13.80
N ARG A 259 -28.26 -1.57 14.25
CA ARG A 259 -29.38 -1.62 15.19
C ARG A 259 -29.06 -2.15 16.59
N TYR A 260 -28.59 -3.39 16.74
CA TYR A 260 -28.35 -4.04 18.03
C TYR A 260 -26.88 -4.05 18.41
N PHE A 261 -26.58 -3.77 19.67
CA PHE A 261 -25.22 -3.78 20.20
C PHE A 261 -25.19 -4.44 21.59
N ASP A 262 -24.25 -5.35 21.81
CA ASP A 262 -23.91 -5.84 23.16
C ASP A 262 -22.99 -4.82 23.85
N THR A 263 -23.40 -4.29 25.00
CA THR A 263 -22.67 -3.23 25.73
C THR A 263 -21.46 -3.76 26.49
N ASN A 264 -21.32 -5.08 26.64
CA ASN A 264 -20.15 -5.70 27.26
C ASN A 264 -18.99 -5.86 26.28
N ILE A 265 -19.24 -5.66 24.98
CA ILE A 265 -18.25 -5.77 23.93
C ILE A 265 -17.83 -4.36 23.52
N LEU A 266 -16.52 -4.17 23.37
CA LEU A 266 -15.99 -2.95 22.78
C LEU A 266 -16.05 -3.10 21.26
N HIS A 267 -16.89 -2.31 20.60
CA HIS A 267 -17.00 -2.30 19.14
C HIS A 267 -15.95 -1.36 18.56
N HIS A 268 -15.26 -1.82 17.52
CA HIS A 268 -14.33 -1.04 16.68
C HIS A 268 -14.81 -1.07 15.23
N PHE A 269 -14.77 0.05 14.53
CA PHE A 269 -15.18 0.12 13.13
C PHE A 269 -13.94 0.31 12.24
N GLU A 270 -13.99 -0.28 11.05
CA GLU A 270 -12.82 -0.51 10.17
C GLU A 270 -12.29 0.78 9.54
N THR A 271 -13.18 1.70 9.17
CA THR A 271 -12.83 2.95 8.48
C THR A 271 -12.47 4.08 9.45
N GLU A 272 -12.97 4.02 10.68
CA GLU A 272 -12.77 5.01 11.73
C GLU A 272 -12.83 4.30 13.10
N ASP A 273 -11.81 4.50 13.94
CA ASP A 273 -11.78 3.95 15.29
C ASP A 273 -12.88 4.58 16.16
N ILE A 274 -14.07 4.01 16.12
CA ILE A 274 -15.24 4.46 16.87
C ILE A 274 -15.57 3.43 17.93
N HIS A 275 -15.59 3.87 19.19
CA HIS A 275 -15.92 3.05 20.36
C HIS A 275 -17.30 3.37 20.90
N GLY A 276 -18.01 2.36 21.39
CA GLY A 276 -19.36 2.49 21.96
C GLY A 276 -20.19 1.23 21.70
N PRO A 277 -21.51 1.24 21.99
CA PRO A 277 -22.29 2.38 22.50
C PRO A 277 -22.14 2.59 24.02
N ILE A 278 -22.06 3.86 24.43
CA ILE A 278 -22.24 4.30 25.81
C ILE A 278 -23.68 4.83 25.94
N VAL A 279 -24.45 4.29 26.88
CA VAL A 279 -25.86 4.66 27.08
C VAL A 279 -26.09 5.15 28.52
N ARG A 280 -27.03 6.09 28.71
CA ARG A 280 -27.36 6.60 30.04
C ARG A 280 -28.23 5.60 30.82
N GLY A 281 -27.81 5.21 32.02
CA GLY A 281 -28.57 4.32 32.92
C GLY A 281 -27.84 3.00 33.23
N ILE A 282 -28.52 2.05 33.88
CA ILE A 282 -28.03 0.66 34.03
C ILE A 282 -28.33 -0.05 32.71
N PRO A 283 -27.34 -0.35 31.85
CA PRO A 283 -27.62 -0.95 30.56
C PRO A 283 -28.13 -2.38 30.74
N SER A 284 -29.19 -2.72 30.02
CA SER A 284 -29.37 -4.12 29.64
C SER A 284 -28.17 -4.54 28.79
N ARG A 285 -27.80 -5.82 28.83
CA ARG A 285 -26.62 -6.32 28.08
C ARG A 285 -26.71 -6.01 26.57
N VAL A 286 -27.91 -6.01 26.00
CA VAL A 286 -28.13 -5.61 24.60
C VAL A 286 -28.96 -4.32 24.52
N VAL A 287 -28.57 -3.43 23.62
CA VAL A 287 -29.31 -2.19 23.29
C VAL A 287 -29.80 -2.21 21.84
N ASP A 288 -31.01 -1.70 21.60
CA ASP A 288 -31.57 -1.43 20.27
C ASP A 288 -31.50 0.08 19.99
N LEU A 289 -30.77 0.46 18.94
CA LEU A 289 -30.48 1.84 18.56
C LEU A 289 -31.32 2.35 17.38
N LYS A 290 -32.34 1.61 16.95
CA LYS A 290 -33.13 1.95 15.74
C LYS A 290 -33.68 3.38 15.74
N ASP A 291 -34.30 3.77 16.85
CA ASP A 291 -34.94 5.08 17.02
C ASP A 291 -34.17 5.99 18.01
N THR A 292 -32.94 5.60 18.36
CA THR A 292 -32.08 6.31 19.32
C THR A 292 -31.37 7.52 18.68
N GLY A 293 -31.23 8.60 19.45
CA GLY A 293 -30.36 9.73 19.12
C GLY A 293 -28.89 9.33 19.22
N ILE A 294 -28.18 9.27 18.10
CA ILE A 294 -26.76 8.89 18.07
C ILE A 294 -25.87 10.14 18.10
N HIS A 295 -24.91 10.15 19.00
CA HIS A 295 -23.94 11.22 19.17
C HIS A 295 -22.52 10.67 19.00
N ILE A 296 -21.74 11.25 18.09
CA ILE A 296 -20.33 10.90 17.89
C ILE A 296 -19.47 11.98 18.53
N ASN A 297 -18.75 11.60 19.59
CA ASN A 297 -17.89 12.47 20.37
C ASN A 297 -16.43 12.25 19.97
N LYS A 298 -15.64 13.33 19.95
CA LYS A 298 -14.18 13.23 19.75
C LYS A 298 -13.48 12.90 21.06
N HIS A 299 -12.64 11.88 21.10
CA HIS A 299 -11.68 11.61 22.18
C HIS A 299 -10.43 12.48 22.04
N LEU A 300 -9.95 12.94 23.19
CA LEU A 300 -8.59 13.37 23.42
C LEU A 300 -7.84 12.15 23.92
N ILE A 301 -6.74 11.81 23.25
CA ILE A 301 -5.77 10.85 23.74
C ILE A 301 -4.66 11.63 24.42
N ARG A 302 -4.31 11.18 25.63
CA ARG A 302 -3.16 11.65 26.39
C ARG A 302 -2.27 10.44 26.66
N THR A 303 -1.04 10.50 26.20
CA THR A 303 -0.01 9.53 26.54
C THR A 303 0.90 10.15 27.58
N ASP A 304 1.02 9.50 28.74
CA ASP A 304 2.01 9.85 29.76
C ASP A 304 3.02 8.70 29.79
N SER A 305 4.19 8.90 29.15
CA SER A 305 5.28 7.92 29.08
C SER A 305 6.59 8.48 29.65
N GLU A 306 7.43 7.59 30.18
CA GLU A 306 8.76 7.91 30.69
C GLU A 306 9.76 6.81 30.28
N ASP A 307 10.87 7.19 29.65
CA ASP A 307 11.89 6.25 29.14
C ASP A 307 12.33 5.25 30.22
N GLY A 308 11.99 3.97 30.02
CA GLY A 308 12.39 2.87 30.89
C GLY A 308 11.47 2.61 32.09
N LEU A 309 10.32 3.28 32.19
CA LEU A 309 9.28 2.99 33.17
C LEU A 309 8.29 1.96 32.58
N SER A 310 8.32 0.71 33.08
CA SER A 310 7.32 -0.30 32.73
C SER A 310 6.15 -0.18 33.69
N VAL A 311 4.98 0.23 33.19
CA VAL A 311 3.74 0.22 33.97
C VAL A 311 2.95 -1.03 33.60
N GLU A 312 2.61 -1.85 34.59
CA GLU A 312 1.79 -3.05 34.37
C GLU A 312 0.30 -2.77 34.65
N TYR A 313 -0.59 -3.47 33.96
CA TYR A 313 -2.04 -3.37 34.18
C TYR A 313 -2.44 -3.60 35.66
N ALA A 314 -1.72 -4.51 36.34
CA ALA A 314 -1.94 -4.81 37.75
C ALA A 314 -1.70 -3.59 38.65
N ASP A 315 -0.74 -2.73 38.33
CA ASP A 315 -0.44 -1.53 39.09
C ASP A 315 -1.59 -0.51 38.98
N ILE A 316 -2.06 -0.28 37.75
CA ILE A 316 -3.19 0.61 37.46
C ILE A 316 -4.45 0.07 38.15
N LYS A 317 -4.71 -1.23 38.05
CA LYS A 317 -5.84 -1.89 38.70
C LYS A 317 -5.81 -1.70 40.21
N GLN A 318 -4.67 -1.92 40.84
CA GLN A 318 -4.53 -1.75 42.28
C GLN A 318 -4.76 -0.29 42.70
N ILE A 319 -4.24 0.68 41.95
CA ILE A 319 -4.47 2.11 42.23
C ILE A 319 -5.96 2.45 42.17
N VAL A 320 -6.68 1.91 41.18
CA VAL A 320 -8.12 2.12 41.02
C VAL A 320 -8.93 1.44 42.12
N GLU A 321 -8.57 0.22 42.53
CA GLU A 321 -9.23 -0.47 43.64
C GLU A 321 -8.97 0.22 45.00
N ASP A 322 -7.79 0.83 45.17
CA ASP A 322 -7.41 1.58 46.37
C ASP A 322 -7.97 3.01 46.42
N THR A 323 -8.60 3.49 45.33
CA THR A 323 -9.06 4.88 45.20
C THR A 323 -10.53 4.95 44.79
N ASP A 324 -11.35 5.48 45.68
CA ASP A 324 -12.73 5.84 45.35
C ASP A 324 -12.78 7.15 44.54
N PHE A 325 -13.21 7.07 43.28
CA PHE A 325 -13.39 8.24 42.42
C PHE A 325 -14.82 8.78 42.49
N TYR A 326 -14.99 10.07 42.81
CA TYR A 326 -16.29 10.71 42.98
C TYR A 326 -16.53 11.83 41.99
N ILE A 327 -17.78 11.99 41.55
CA ILE A 327 -18.25 13.17 40.80
C ILE A 327 -19.15 14.02 41.70
N GLN A 328 -18.81 15.30 41.82
CA GLN A 328 -19.69 16.29 42.46
C GLN A 328 -20.88 16.61 41.56
N SER A 329 -22.10 16.38 42.06
CA SER A 329 -23.32 16.83 41.38
C SER A 329 -23.38 18.37 41.37
N GLU A 330 -23.69 18.98 40.23
CA GLU A 330 -23.90 20.44 40.15
C GLU A 330 -25.20 20.91 40.85
N SER A 331 -26.00 19.97 41.35
CA SER A 331 -27.21 20.28 42.12
C SER A 331 -26.92 20.23 43.63
N ASP A 332 -27.28 21.30 44.34
CA ASP A 332 -27.05 21.49 45.79
C ASP A 332 -27.68 20.40 46.71
N ASP A 333 -28.41 19.42 46.15
CA ASP A 333 -29.23 18.44 46.88
C ASP A 333 -28.95 16.95 46.53
N GLU A 334 -27.91 16.62 45.74
CA GLU A 334 -27.55 15.21 45.43
C GLU A 334 -26.17 14.82 45.97
N ASP A 335 -26.08 13.63 46.58
CA ASP A 335 -24.84 13.03 47.09
C ASP A 335 -23.82 12.78 45.96
N ASP A 336 -22.53 12.91 46.27
CA ASP A 336 -21.43 12.58 45.35
C ASP A 336 -21.59 11.17 44.76
N VAL A 337 -21.50 11.06 43.43
CA VAL A 337 -21.67 9.77 42.74
C VAL A 337 -20.31 9.06 42.65
N LEU A 338 -20.21 7.88 43.26
CA LEU A 338 -19.04 7.00 43.14
C LEU A 338 -18.98 6.37 41.75
N LEU A 339 -17.85 6.55 41.06
CA LEU A 339 -17.57 5.94 39.77
C LEU A 339 -17.22 4.47 39.92
N GLN A 340 -17.94 3.61 39.20
CA GLN A 340 -17.63 2.18 39.13
C GLN A 340 -16.69 1.92 37.94
N PRO A 341 -15.51 1.32 38.18
CA PRO A 341 -14.60 0.94 37.11
C PRO A 341 -15.07 -0.32 36.38
N TYR A 342 -14.84 -0.36 35.08
CA TYR A 342 -14.93 -1.54 34.22
C TYR A 342 -13.51 -2.01 33.91
N TYR A 343 -13.23 -3.27 34.18
CA TYR A 343 -11.91 -3.86 34.02
C TYR A 343 -11.81 -4.64 32.71
N PHE A 344 -10.85 -4.27 31.87
CA PHE A 344 -10.58 -4.91 30.58
C PHE A 344 -9.15 -5.47 30.56
N PRO A 345 -8.89 -6.59 31.27
CA PRO A 345 -7.56 -7.18 31.37
C PRO A 345 -6.94 -7.46 30.00
N ASN A 346 -7.74 -7.91 29.02
CA ASN A 346 -7.27 -8.26 27.67
C ASN A 346 -6.71 -7.07 26.87
N THR A 347 -7.07 -5.85 27.25
CA THR A 347 -6.57 -4.63 26.61
C THR A 347 -5.70 -3.82 27.56
N ASN A 348 -5.28 -4.43 28.67
CA ASN A 348 -4.56 -3.80 29.77
C ASN A 348 -5.18 -2.47 30.20
N SER A 349 -6.52 -2.39 30.24
CA SER A 349 -7.20 -1.11 30.44
C SER A 349 -8.34 -1.15 31.44
N ILE A 350 -8.64 0.02 31.99
CA ILE A 350 -9.72 0.26 32.95
C ILE A 350 -10.51 1.45 32.44
N ALA A 351 -11.83 1.36 32.44
CA ALA A 351 -12.70 2.45 32.05
C ALA A 351 -13.62 2.90 33.17
N PHE A 352 -13.86 4.20 33.24
CA PHE A 352 -14.83 4.83 34.12
C PHE A 352 -15.90 5.49 33.26
N SER A 353 -17.15 5.05 33.42
CA SER A 353 -18.27 5.62 32.69
C SER A 353 -19.11 6.51 33.60
N PHE A 354 -19.45 7.71 33.14
CA PHE A 354 -20.35 8.62 33.81
C PHE A 354 -21.16 9.45 32.81
N GLY A 355 -22.48 9.49 32.99
CA GLY A 355 -23.36 10.21 32.07
C GLY A 355 -23.18 9.75 30.62
N ASN A 356 -22.64 10.62 29.77
CA ASN A 356 -22.36 10.38 28.36
C ASN A 356 -20.86 10.33 28.02
N VAL A 357 -20.02 10.04 29.02
CA VAL A 357 -18.56 10.08 28.93
C VAL A 357 -17.96 8.79 29.49
N THR A 358 -16.95 8.28 28.80
CA THR A 358 -16.08 7.21 29.32
C THR A 358 -14.63 7.69 29.30
N VAL A 359 -13.96 7.59 30.45
CA VAL A 359 -12.52 7.80 30.58
C VAL A 359 -11.87 6.43 30.64
N ARG A 360 -10.97 6.12 29.71
CA ARG A 360 -10.25 4.84 29.66
C ARG A 360 -8.77 5.06 29.87
N ILE A 361 -8.15 4.26 30.73
CA ILE A 361 -6.71 4.26 31.03
C ILE A 361 -6.18 2.88 30.66
N ALA A 362 -5.14 2.83 29.82
CA ALA A 362 -4.50 1.61 29.37
C ALA A 362 -3.00 1.63 29.70
N SER A 363 -2.47 0.47 30.12
CA SER A 363 -1.04 0.22 30.29
C SER A 363 -0.36 0.02 28.94
N VAL A 364 0.78 0.67 28.70
CA VAL A 364 1.64 0.43 27.55
C VAL A 364 3.10 0.22 27.98
N SER A 365 3.94 -0.24 27.06
CA SER A 365 5.34 -0.67 27.33
C SER A 365 6.19 0.33 28.10
N ASP A 366 5.91 1.62 27.95
CA ASP A 366 6.69 2.76 28.46
C ASP A 366 5.84 3.77 29.24
N GLY A 367 4.62 3.42 29.67
CA GLY A 367 3.75 4.32 30.43
C GLY A 367 2.26 3.98 30.40
N ILE A 368 1.43 5.03 30.38
CA ILE A 368 -0.03 4.91 30.30
C ILE A 368 -0.61 5.73 29.15
N ILE A 369 -1.64 5.19 28.50
CA ILE A 369 -2.48 5.92 27.55
C ILE A 369 -3.84 6.16 28.20
N THR A 370 -4.23 7.42 28.32
CA THR A 370 -5.57 7.81 28.73
C THR A 370 -6.35 8.37 27.56
N SER A 371 -7.61 7.97 27.42
CA SER A 371 -8.52 8.46 26.39
C SER A 371 -9.83 8.93 27.02
N TYR A 372 -10.29 10.13 26.66
CA TYR A 372 -11.53 10.71 27.18
C TYR A 372 -12.15 11.68 26.17
N PRO A 373 -13.48 11.85 26.14
CA PRO A 373 -14.15 12.72 25.17
C PRO A 373 -13.97 14.21 25.47
N ASN A 374 -13.80 15.01 24.41
CA ASN A 374 -13.65 16.47 24.45
C ASN A 374 -15.01 17.18 24.56
N ILE A 375 -15.66 17.08 25.71
CA ILE A 375 -16.98 17.69 25.95
C ILE A 375 -16.85 18.75 27.06
N ASN A 376 -17.44 19.94 26.83
CA ASN A 376 -17.45 21.04 27.80
C ASN A 376 -17.98 20.58 29.18
N GLY A 377 -17.20 20.83 30.24
CA GLY A 377 -17.57 20.52 31.64
C GLY A 377 -16.94 19.25 32.22
N TYR A 378 -16.39 18.37 31.38
CA TYR A 378 -15.83 17.07 31.77
C TYR A 378 -14.30 16.90 31.79
N PRO A 379 -13.45 17.81 31.24
CA PRO A 379 -11.99 17.68 31.32
C PRO A 379 -11.49 17.52 32.75
N HIS A 380 -12.13 18.19 33.71
CA HIS A 380 -11.71 18.16 35.12
C HIS A 380 -11.83 16.77 35.78
N ILE A 381 -12.80 15.95 35.39
CA ILE A 381 -12.96 14.59 35.94
C ILE A 381 -11.90 13.67 35.34
N ALA A 382 -11.71 13.72 34.02
CA ALA A 382 -10.65 12.96 33.35
C ALA A 382 -9.26 13.36 33.89
N GLU A 383 -8.99 14.67 33.99
CA GLU A 383 -7.76 15.21 34.58
C GLU A 383 -7.58 14.73 36.02
N SER A 384 -8.63 14.70 36.85
CA SER A 384 -8.54 14.22 38.23
C SER A 384 -8.18 12.73 38.30
N ILE A 385 -8.80 11.88 37.48
CA ILE A 385 -8.49 10.44 37.44
C ILE A 385 -7.04 10.25 36.96
N ILE A 386 -6.64 10.96 35.90
CA ILE A 386 -5.28 10.92 35.35
C ILE A 386 -4.26 11.37 36.40
N GLU A 387 -4.51 12.48 37.09
CA GLU A 387 -3.59 13.01 38.10
C GLU A 387 -3.37 12.04 39.25
N VAL A 388 -4.42 11.37 39.73
CA VAL A 388 -4.30 10.36 40.80
C VAL A 388 -3.48 9.17 40.34
N VAL A 389 -3.77 8.63 39.15
CA VAL A 389 -3.02 7.48 38.62
C VAL A 389 -1.56 7.86 38.37
N ARG A 390 -1.32 9.04 37.78
CA ARG A 390 0.02 9.57 37.49
C ARG A 390 0.83 9.83 38.77
N GLU A 391 0.22 10.44 39.79
CA GLU A 391 0.89 10.72 41.08
C GLU A 391 1.29 9.41 41.78
N ARG A 392 0.43 8.40 41.74
CA ARG A 392 0.71 7.08 42.32
C ARG A 392 1.78 6.30 41.58
N LEU A 393 1.89 6.48 40.26
CA LEU A 393 2.92 5.86 39.42
C LEU A 393 4.22 6.68 39.34
N GLU A 394 4.30 7.84 40.01
CA GLU A 394 5.44 8.75 39.99
C GLU A 394 5.86 9.26 38.59
N ILE A 395 4.96 9.21 37.60
CA ILE A 395 5.24 9.64 36.22
C ILE A 395 5.38 11.17 36.15
N ALA A 396 6.50 11.66 35.61
CA ALA A 396 6.76 13.08 35.46
C ALA A 396 5.74 13.77 34.54
N SER A 397 5.34 15.01 34.86
CA SER A 397 4.47 15.81 33.97
C SER A 397 5.27 16.35 32.79
N ASP A 398 5.11 15.77 31.61
CA ASP A 398 5.54 16.42 30.37
C ASP A 398 4.33 17.17 29.73
N PRO A 399 4.40 18.50 29.50
CA PRO A 399 3.29 19.25 28.93
C PRO A 399 3.27 19.21 27.39
N GLU A 400 4.15 18.46 26.73
CA GLU A 400 4.14 18.35 25.27
C GLU A 400 3.03 17.43 24.79
N PHE A 401 1.86 18.04 24.55
CA PHE A 401 0.81 17.53 23.68
C PHE A 401 1.43 17.09 22.33
N ASN A 402 1.67 15.80 22.15
CA ASN A 402 1.71 15.23 20.81
C ASN A 402 0.26 15.02 20.35
N THR A 403 -0.42 16.11 20.00
CA THR A 403 -1.45 15.97 18.96
C THR A 403 -0.68 15.56 17.71
N SER A 404 -0.74 14.28 17.35
CA SER A 404 -0.32 13.87 16.02
C SER A 404 -1.03 14.79 15.03
N LYS A 405 -0.27 15.69 14.40
CA LYS A 405 -0.72 16.37 13.20
C LYS A 405 -0.68 15.31 12.10
N ALA A 406 -1.62 14.38 12.15
CA ALA A 406 -2.02 13.66 10.95
C ALA A 406 -2.55 14.74 9.99
N SER A 407 -2.01 14.80 8.79
CA SER A 407 -2.48 15.70 7.75
C SER A 407 -3.98 15.45 7.51
N ASP A 408 -4.75 16.51 7.71
CA ASP A 408 -6.16 16.51 8.14
C ASP A 408 -7.16 16.41 6.97
N LYS A 409 -6.96 15.47 6.03
CA LYS A 409 -7.97 15.13 5.02
C LYS A 409 -7.91 13.64 4.69
N SER A 410 -8.76 12.83 5.34
CA SER A 410 -9.13 11.53 4.78
C SER A 410 -9.74 11.80 3.41
N THR A 411 -9.09 11.26 2.39
CA THR A 411 -9.45 11.48 1.00
C THR A 411 -9.86 10.12 0.49
N ASP A 412 -11.16 9.95 0.25
CA ASP A 412 -11.69 8.69 -0.27
C ASP A 412 -11.62 8.67 -1.81
N GLU A 413 -11.16 9.75 -2.44
CA GLU A 413 -11.00 9.87 -3.90
C GLU A 413 -9.55 10.16 -4.31
N TRP A 414 -8.98 9.31 -5.16
CA TRP A 414 -7.58 9.44 -5.61
C TRP A 414 -7.51 9.59 -7.12
N ILE A 415 -6.98 10.72 -7.58
CA ILE A 415 -6.76 11.01 -9.00
C ILE A 415 -5.38 10.51 -9.38
N TRP A 416 -5.31 9.59 -10.34
CA TRP A 416 -4.07 9.02 -10.84
C TRP A 416 -3.64 9.69 -12.14
N ASP A 417 -2.44 10.27 -12.13
CA ASP A 417 -1.85 10.86 -13.34
C ASP A 417 -1.26 9.79 -14.28
N THR A 418 -0.80 10.23 -15.46
CA THR A 418 -0.20 9.35 -16.46
C THR A 418 1.03 8.59 -15.92
N ASN A 419 1.89 9.24 -15.14
CA ASN A 419 3.12 8.64 -14.61
C ASN A 419 2.84 7.58 -13.53
N ALA A 420 1.84 7.81 -12.68
CA ALA A 420 1.38 6.85 -11.69
C ALA A 420 0.70 5.65 -12.36
N LEU A 421 -0.06 5.86 -13.44
CA LEU A 421 -0.66 4.76 -14.22
C LEU A 421 0.39 3.92 -14.96
N TYR A 422 1.48 4.53 -15.42
CA TYR A 422 2.64 3.77 -15.87
C TYR A 422 3.33 2.99 -14.76
N HIS A 423 2.99 3.27 -13.51
CA HIS A 423 3.65 2.72 -12.32
C HIS A 423 5.16 2.88 -12.46
N GLU A 424 5.54 4.13 -12.79
CA GLU A 424 6.85 4.62 -13.20
C GLU A 424 7.96 3.59 -12.99
N ILE A 425 8.47 3.01 -14.10
CA ILE A 425 9.48 1.95 -14.09
C ILE A 425 10.66 2.36 -13.18
N ILE A 426 10.68 1.81 -11.97
CA ILE A 426 11.87 1.75 -11.13
C ILE A 426 12.59 0.47 -11.55
N ASP A 427 13.79 0.61 -12.10
CA ASP A 427 14.71 -0.49 -12.44
C ASP A 427 14.20 -1.50 -13.49
N GLU A 428 13.69 -1.00 -14.62
CA GLU A 428 13.40 -1.72 -15.87
C GLU A 428 12.38 -2.87 -15.84
N ARG A 429 11.86 -3.25 -14.67
CA ARG A 429 10.74 -4.18 -14.56
C ARG A 429 9.41 -3.47 -14.45
N GLY A 430 8.45 -3.89 -15.28
CA GLY A 430 7.07 -3.43 -15.23
C GLY A 430 6.44 -3.77 -13.89
N SER A 431 6.49 -2.84 -12.94
CA SER A 431 5.78 -2.93 -11.69
C SER A 431 4.27 -2.69 -11.92
N CYS A 432 3.45 -3.33 -11.10
CA CYS A 432 1.99 -3.36 -11.25
C CYS A 432 1.33 -2.50 -10.19
N VAL A 433 0.22 -1.84 -10.52
CA VAL A 433 -0.55 -1.05 -9.54
C VAL A 433 -1.00 -1.86 -8.32
N LEU A 434 -1.10 -3.20 -8.43
CA LEU A 434 -1.32 -4.09 -7.28
C LEU A 434 -0.29 -3.89 -6.16
N LYS A 435 0.98 -3.64 -6.51
CA LYS A 435 2.08 -3.39 -5.55
C LYS A 435 1.98 -2.06 -4.82
N SER A 436 1.04 -1.20 -5.23
CA SER A 436 0.67 0.02 -4.51
C SER A 436 -0.68 -0.10 -3.85
N VAL A 437 -1.66 -0.76 -4.49
CA VAL A 437 -3.00 -0.93 -3.94
C VAL A 437 -2.98 -1.88 -2.74
N PHE A 438 -2.34 -3.05 -2.84
CA PHE A 438 -2.33 -4.02 -1.74
C PHE A 438 -1.46 -3.62 -0.56
N THR A 439 -0.43 -2.82 -0.79
CA THR A 439 0.50 -2.35 0.24
C THR A 439 0.02 -1.11 1.00
N ASN A 440 -1.01 -0.42 0.50
CA ASN A 440 -1.50 0.83 1.10
C ASN A 440 -3.02 0.79 1.31
N ASP A 441 -3.44 0.77 2.57
CA ASP A 441 -4.85 0.58 2.93
C ASP A 441 -5.76 1.72 2.49
N THR A 442 -5.17 2.89 2.23
CA THR A 442 -5.85 4.09 1.77
C THR A 442 -6.57 3.89 0.41
N PHE A 443 -6.18 2.89 -0.37
CA PHE A 443 -6.84 2.61 -1.65
C PHE A 443 -8.04 1.66 -1.54
N PHE A 444 -8.15 0.86 -0.47
CA PHE A 444 -9.28 -0.08 -0.32
C PHE A 444 -10.60 0.67 -0.18
N TYR A 445 -11.59 0.25 -0.97
CA TYR A 445 -12.92 0.86 -1.10
C TYR A 445 -12.93 2.34 -1.53
N SER A 446 -11.76 2.93 -1.82
CA SER A 446 -11.63 4.29 -2.33
C SER A 446 -12.09 4.41 -3.78
N ASN A 447 -12.48 5.61 -4.18
CA ASN A 447 -12.76 5.98 -5.56
C ASN A 447 -11.48 6.37 -6.28
N ILE A 448 -10.98 5.49 -7.13
CA ILE A 448 -9.86 5.78 -8.02
C ILE A 448 -10.40 6.51 -9.25
N VAL A 449 -9.92 7.72 -9.46
CA VAL A 449 -10.30 8.58 -10.58
C VAL A 449 -9.17 8.59 -11.60
N ILE A 450 -9.47 8.16 -12.83
CA ILE A 450 -8.56 8.27 -13.96
C ILE A 450 -9.10 9.37 -14.87
N PRO A 451 -8.47 10.57 -14.87
CA PRO A 451 -8.99 11.69 -15.63
C PRO A 451 -8.76 11.44 -17.13
N TRP A 452 -9.64 12.00 -17.96
CA TRP A 452 -9.57 11.81 -19.42
C TRP A 452 -8.21 12.26 -19.98
N ILE A 453 -7.56 13.25 -19.35
CA ILE A 453 -6.28 13.78 -19.80
C ILE A 453 -5.16 12.74 -19.66
N SER A 454 -5.17 11.93 -18.59
CA SER A 454 -4.23 10.82 -18.43
C SER A 454 -4.45 9.76 -19.51
N LEU A 455 -5.71 9.43 -19.80
CA LEU A 455 -6.03 8.54 -20.92
C LEU A 455 -5.65 9.12 -22.28
N TYR A 456 -5.79 10.44 -22.43
CA TYR A 456 -5.40 11.15 -23.65
C TYR A 456 -3.90 11.14 -23.83
N GLU A 457 -3.10 11.37 -22.78
CA GLU A 457 -1.64 11.29 -22.84
C GLU A 457 -1.19 9.88 -23.20
N ILE A 458 -1.70 8.84 -22.51
CA ILE A 458 -1.43 7.43 -22.87
C ILE A 458 -1.74 7.16 -24.35
N ASN A 459 -2.80 7.77 -24.89
CA ASN A 459 -3.16 7.63 -26.30
C ASN A 459 -2.39 8.55 -27.26
N LYS A 460 -2.00 9.77 -26.87
CA LYS A 460 -1.28 10.78 -27.66
C LYS A 460 0.19 10.38 -27.84
N HIS A 461 0.78 9.71 -26.84
CA HIS A 461 2.15 9.19 -26.90
C HIS A 461 2.38 8.12 -27.99
N LYS A 462 1.35 7.81 -28.80
CA LYS A 462 1.46 7.14 -30.11
C LYS A 462 2.13 8.02 -31.19
N ASP A 463 2.25 9.33 -30.96
CA ASP A 463 2.97 10.28 -31.79
C ASP A 463 4.47 10.34 -31.41
N ARG A 464 5.34 10.69 -32.37
CA ARG A 464 6.82 10.64 -32.21
C ARG A 464 7.31 11.37 -30.95
N GLY A 465 8.03 10.66 -30.08
CA GLY A 465 8.73 11.22 -28.90
C GLY A 465 8.10 10.91 -27.53
N GLY A 466 7.07 10.06 -27.46
CA GLY A 466 6.48 9.57 -26.20
C GLY A 466 7.17 8.34 -25.59
N PRO A 467 6.75 7.89 -24.39
CA PRO A 467 7.21 6.66 -23.73
C PRO A 467 7.06 5.43 -24.62
N SER A 468 7.88 4.40 -24.39
CA SER A 468 7.90 3.18 -25.20
C SER A 468 6.53 2.48 -25.21
N THR A 469 6.25 1.67 -26.24
CA THR A 469 4.99 0.92 -26.33
C THR A 469 4.80 -0.05 -25.17
N THR A 470 5.89 -0.55 -24.57
CA THR A 470 5.88 -1.41 -23.38
C THR A 470 5.35 -0.66 -22.17
N VAL A 471 5.83 0.58 -21.94
CA VAL A 471 5.33 1.47 -20.86
C VAL A 471 3.85 1.79 -21.08
N GLN A 472 3.45 2.06 -22.32
CA GLN A 472 2.06 2.34 -22.66
C GLN A 472 1.14 1.14 -22.44
N LYS A 473 1.58 -0.05 -22.85
CA LYS A 473 0.84 -1.30 -22.60
C LYS A 473 0.74 -1.55 -21.11
N LYS A 474 1.80 -1.33 -20.34
CA LYS A 474 1.75 -1.44 -18.88
C LYS A 474 0.75 -0.46 -18.27
N GLY A 475 0.68 0.78 -18.77
CA GLY A 475 -0.36 1.74 -18.39
C GLY A 475 -1.78 1.25 -18.69
N ILE A 476 -2.00 0.60 -19.83
CA ILE A 476 -3.30 -0.01 -20.18
C ILE A 476 -3.59 -1.23 -19.31
N ASP A 477 -2.61 -2.11 -19.12
CA ASP A 477 -2.72 -3.30 -18.28
C ASP A 477 -3.04 -2.89 -16.83
N ASN A 478 -2.43 -1.83 -16.31
CA ASN A 478 -2.72 -1.26 -14.99
C ASN A 478 -4.15 -0.68 -14.92
N ILE A 479 -4.65 -0.05 -15.98
CA ILE A 479 -6.08 0.36 -16.06
C ILE A 479 -7.00 -0.86 -16.05
N ASP A 480 -6.65 -1.93 -16.74
CA ASP A 480 -7.43 -3.17 -16.74
C ASP A 480 -7.34 -3.89 -15.38
N VAL A 481 -6.21 -3.83 -14.69
CA VAL A 481 -6.06 -4.28 -13.29
C VAL A 481 -6.96 -3.43 -12.37
N PHE A 482 -6.99 -2.11 -12.51
CA PHE A 482 -7.94 -1.27 -11.77
C PHE A 482 -9.40 -1.65 -12.06
N ARG A 483 -9.74 -1.96 -13.31
CA ARG A 483 -11.08 -2.48 -13.62
C ARG A 483 -11.37 -3.79 -12.92
N LYS A 484 -10.42 -4.73 -12.90
CA LYS A 484 -10.58 -6.00 -12.19
C LYS A 484 -10.72 -5.80 -10.69
N LEU A 485 -9.89 -4.94 -10.08
CA LEU A 485 -10.01 -4.54 -8.68
C LEU A 485 -11.41 -3.93 -8.40
N ALA A 486 -11.95 -3.16 -9.33
CA ALA A 486 -13.30 -2.60 -9.22
C ALA A 486 -14.41 -3.63 -9.44
N GLU A 487 -14.23 -4.59 -10.37
CA GLU A 487 -15.14 -5.70 -10.62
C GLU A 487 -15.26 -6.61 -9.39
N ILE A 488 -14.13 -6.85 -8.70
CA ILE A 488 -14.14 -7.60 -7.45
C ILE A 488 -14.60 -6.77 -6.26
N GLY A 489 -14.77 -5.46 -6.39
CA GLY A 489 -15.27 -4.58 -5.33
C GLY A 489 -14.21 -4.11 -4.32
N LEU A 490 -12.92 -4.33 -4.58
CA LEU A 490 -11.83 -3.83 -3.73
C LEU A 490 -11.63 -2.31 -3.84
N ILE A 491 -12.02 -1.71 -4.96
CA ILE A 491 -12.00 -0.26 -5.19
C ILE A 491 -13.26 0.17 -5.96
N GLN A 492 -13.52 1.47 -6.00
CA GLN A 492 -14.38 2.07 -7.00
C GLN A 492 -13.52 2.70 -8.09
N LEU A 493 -13.99 2.66 -9.35
CA LEU A 493 -13.25 3.21 -10.47
C LEU A 493 -14.12 4.17 -11.26
N GLU A 494 -13.73 5.43 -11.28
CA GLU A 494 -14.28 6.46 -12.15
C GLU A 494 -13.27 6.80 -13.25
N ILE A 495 -13.65 6.53 -14.50
CA ILE A 495 -12.88 6.97 -15.66
C ILE A 495 -13.61 8.16 -16.25
N ASP A 496 -13.08 9.37 -16.06
CA ASP A 496 -13.75 10.58 -16.55
C ASP A 496 -13.75 10.61 -18.08
N GLY A 497 -14.92 10.89 -18.66
CA GLY A 497 -15.17 10.98 -20.09
C GLY A 497 -15.44 12.40 -20.58
N LYS A 498 -15.37 13.42 -19.71
CA LYS A 498 -15.72 14.80 -20.09
C LYS A 498 -14.54 15.51 -20.76
N ILE A 499 -14.61 15.60 -22.09
CA ILE A 499 -13.85 16.62 -22.83
C ILE A 499 -14.41 17.99 -22.41
N GLY A 500 -13.71 18.67 -21.50
CA GLY A 500 -13.97 20.07 -21.19
C GLY A 500 -13.99 20.90 -22.47
N LYS A 501 -14.93 21.85 -22.59
CA LYS A 501 -15.20 22.66 -23.80
C LYS A 501 -14.04 23.56 -24.27
N ASN A 502 -12.83 23.44 -23.69
CA ASN A 502 -11.66 24.26 -23.95
C ASN A 502 -10.47 23.46 -24.53
N ALA A 503 -10.71 22.38 -25.27
CA ALA A 503 -9.64 21.65 -25.97
C ALA A 503 -9.14 22.42 -27.20
N GLY A 504 -8.24 23.39 -26.98
CA GLY A 504 -7.26 23.78 -27.98
C GLY A 504 -6.28 22.63 -28.25
N PRO A 505 -5.44 22.68 -29.29
CA PRO A 505 -4.35 21.73 -29.46
C PRO A 505 -3.43 21.82 -28.24
N VAL A 506 -3.42 20.77 -27.42
CA VAL A 506 -2.64 20.67 -26.19
C VAL A 506 -1.22 20.27 -26.57
N ASP A 507 -0.35 21.25 -26.76
CA ASP A 507 1.10 21.06 -26.81
C ASP A 507 1.70 21.83 -25.64
N GLU A 508 1.90 21.15 -24.50
CA GLU A 508 2.81 21.48 -23.38
C GLU A 508 2.42 20.56 -22.19
N ALA A 509 3.35 19.76 -21.68
CA ALA A 509 3.13 18.87 -20.51
C ALA A 509 2.58 19.63 -19.29
N ASP A 510 2.98 20.90 -19.17
CA ASP A 510 2.49 21.85 -18.17
C ASP A 510 0.96 22.05 -18.19
N ILE A 511 0.29 21.85 -19.33
CA ILE A 511 -1.17 21.97 -19.44
C ILE A 511 -1.88 20.72 -18.90
N ALA A 512 -1.30 19.54 -19.06
CA ALA A 512 -1.88 18.30 -18.54
C ALA A 512 -1.86 18.29 -17.01
N ASP A 513 -0.73 18.65 -16.41
CA ASP A 513 -0.59 18.85 -14.96
C ASP A 513 -1.64 19.82 -14.43
N MET A 514 -1.85 20.94 -15.13
CA MET A 514 -2.86 21.93 -14.75
C MET A 514 -4.29 21.40 -14.84
N LEU A 515 -4.61 20.53 -15.80
CA LEU A 515 -5.94 19.93 -15.93
C LEU A 515 -6.20 18.87 -14.86
N ILE A 516 -5.18 18.10 -14.47
CA ILE A 516 -5.26 17.17 -13.34
C ILE A 516 -5.47 17.93 -12.03
N LEU A 517 -4.77 19.05 -11.84
CA LEU A 517 -4.97 19.94 -10.70
C LEU A 517 -6.35 20.60 -10.69
N ASP A 518 -6.88 20.98 -11.85
CA ASP A 518 -8.22 21.57 -11.98
C ASP A 518 -9.29 20.54 -11.61
N GLU A 519 -9.17 19.29 -12.11
CA GLU A 519 -10.05 18.18 -11.74
C GLU A 519 -10.01 17.89 -10.24
N ALA A 520 -8.80 17.90 -9.64
CA ALA A 520 -8.64 17.74 -8.20
C ALA A 520 -9.24 18.91 -7.39
N CYS A 521 -9.21 20.14 -7.93
CA CYS A 521 -9.84 21.31 -7.31
C CYS A 521 -11.36 21.33 -7.45
N GLU A 522 -11.92 20.78 -8.52
CA GLU A 522 -13.38 20.68 -8.72
C GLU A 522 -14.02 19.67 -7.75
N ARG A 523 -13.24 18.70 -7.25
CA ARG A 523 -13.66 17.69 -6.27
C ARG A 523 -13.29 18.15 -4.86
N GLU A 524 -14.28 18.30 -3.98
CA GLU A 524 -14.10 18.91 -2.65
C GLU A 524 -13.12 18.14 -1.73
N SER A 525 -12.78 16.89 -2.07
CA SER A 525 -11.94 15.99 -1.26
C SER A 525 -11.14 14.98 -2.08
N ALA A 526 -10.61 15.36 -3.26
CA ALA A 526 -9.75 14.48 -4.05
C ALA A 526 -8.26 14.69 -3.76
N GLY A 527 -7.48 13.61 -3.81
CA GLY A 527 -6.02 13.60 -3.70
C GLY A 527 -5.38 13.22 -5.04
N ILE A 528 -4.08 13.43 -5.19
CA ILE A 528 -3.34 13.13 -6.42
C ILE A 528 -2.27 12.07 -6.15
N VAL A 529 -2.24 11.01 -6.95
CA VAL A 529 -1.13 10.05 -7.00
C VAL A 529 -0.31 10.33 -8.26
N SER A 530 0.98 10.64 -8.10
CA SER A 530 1.84 11.05 -9.22
C SER A 530 3.30 10.69 -9.00
N GLY A 531 3.99 10.28 -10.07
CA GLY A 531 5.47 10.18 -10.09
C GLY A 531 6.17 11.53 -10.30
N ASP A 532 5.47 12.57 -10.77
CA ASP A 532 6.04 13.89 -11.04
C ASP A 532 6.12 14.79 -9.78
N ASP A 533 7.35 15.05 -9.32
CA ASP A 533 7.67 15.99 -8.25
C ASP A 533 7.04 17.38 -8.42
N ARG A 534 6.91 17.86 -9.65
CA ARG A 534 6.39 19.19 -9.97
C ARG A 534 4.89 19.23 -9.75
N LEU A 535 4.15 18.26 -10.30
CA LEU A 535 2.70 18.16 -10.14
C LEU A 535 2.33 18.02 -8.65
N ARG A 536 3.06 17.18 -7.91
CA ARG A 536 2.84 17.04 -6.45
C ARG A 536 3.06 18.35 -5.69
N LYS A 537 4.15 19.07 -5.96
CA LYS A 537 4.40 20.39 -5.34
C LYS A 537 3.30 21.40 -5.67
N LEU A 538 2.77 21.39 -6.90
CA LEU A 538 1.66 22.25 -7.29
C LEU A 538 0.37 21.88 -6.54
N GLY A 539 0.09 20.59 -6.36
CA GLY A 539 -1.03 20.09 -5.54
C GLY A 539 -0.92 20.53 -4.09
N GLU A 540 0.27 20.41 -3.48
CA GLU A 540 0.55 20.90 -2.13
C GLU A 540 0.29 22.41 -2.00
N PHE A 541 0.73 23.22 -2.97
CA PHE A 541 0.46 24.66 -2.99
C PHE A 541 -1.04 24.99 -3.13
N ALA A 542 -1.81 24.11 -3.78
CA ALA A 542 -3.26 24.23 -3.93
C ALA A 542 -4.03 23.67 -2.72
N GLY A 543 -3.37 23.05 -1.74
CA GLY A 543 -4.02 22.44 -0.58
C GLY A 543 -4.71 21.09 -0.88
N ILE A 544 -4.23 20.41 -1.92
CA ILE A 544 -4.63 19.06 -2.34
C ILE A 544 -3.68 18.04 -1.72
N ALA A 545 -4.19 16.90 -1.25
CA ALA A 545 -3.36 15.80 -0.75
C ALA A 545 -2.61 15.15 -1.93
N SER A 546 -1.31 14.88 -1.80
CA SER A 546 -0.52 14.25 -2.87
C SER A 546 0.36 13.11 -2.38
N MET A 547 0.39 12.01 -3.13
CA MET A 547 1.24 10.84 -2.88
C MET A 547 2.20 10.62 -4.05
N ASN A 548 3.43 10.22 -3.73
CA ASN A 548 4.42 9.82 -4.71
C ASN A 548 4.32 8.32 -4.98
N ILE A 549 4.11 7.92 -6.23
CA ILE A 549 3.94 6.50 -6.61
C ILE A 549 5.17 5.65 -6.22
N ARG A 550 6.37 6.24 -6.22
CA ARG A 550 7.62 5.55 -5.86
C ARG A 550 7.73 5.24 -4.38
N ASP A 551 7.13 6.06 -3.53
CA ASP A 551 7.20 5.89 -2.08
C ASP A 551 6.21 4.82 -1.59
N ILE A 552 5.27 4.41 -2.45
CA ILE A 552 4.17 3.50 -2.10
C ILE A 552 4.19 2.18 -2.89
N ALA A 553 5.11 1.98 -3.84
CA ALA A 553 5.22 0.76 -4.64
C ALA A 553 6.30 -0.21 -4.09
N ASP A 554 5.94 -1.46 -3.81
CA ASP A 554 6.91 -2.49 -3.36
C ASP A 554 7.51 -3.28 -4.55
N VAL A 555 8.82 -3.10 -4.83
CA VAL A 555 9.50 -3.71 -5.99
C VAL A 555 10.71 -4.56 -5.57
N THR A 556 10.64 -5.86 -5.89
CA THR A 556 11.76 -6.82 -5.82
C THR A 556 12.50 -6.90 -7.16
N ASN A 557 13.81 -6.64 -7.16
CA ASN A 557 14.66 -6.57 -8.36
C ASN A 557 14.83 -7.90 -9.13
N THR A 558 14.79 -7.89 -10.47
CA THR A 558 15.47 -8.89 -11.34
C THR A 558 15.64 -8.37 -12.81
N PRO A 559 16.32 -9.05 -13.77
CA PRO A 559 16.94 -8.41 -14.96
C PRO A 559 16.16 -8.52 -16.30
N ASP A 560 16.63 -7.83 -17.35
CA ASP A 560 15.88 -7.43 -18.56
C ASP A 560 16.35 -8.06 -19.90
N LEU A 561 15.47 -8.12 -20.93
CA LEU A 561 15.75 -8.67 -22.28
C LEU A 561 16.85 -7.90 -23.02
N ASP A 562 16.96 -6.60 -22.72
CA ASP A 562 18.08 -5.75 -23.13
C ASP A 562 19.41 -6.43 -22.79
N ASP A 563 19.53 -6.99 -21.57
CA ASP A 563 20.75 -7.66 -21.15
C ASP A 563 21.10 -8.83 -22.06
N ALA A 564 20.15 -9.61 -22.58
CA ALA A 564 20.46 -10.73 -23.45
C ALA A 564 20.97 -10.29 -24.83
N ILE A 565 20.29 -9.33 -25.47
CA ILE A 565 20.67 -8.79 -26.78
C ILE A 565 21.99 -8.02 -26.67
N LYS A 566 22.12 -7.20 -25.63
CA LYS A 566 23.32 -6.47 -25.27
C LYS A 566 24.48 -7.43 -25.01
N ASN A 567 24.28 -8.51 -24.26
CA ASN A 567 25.36 -9.47 -23.99
C ASN A 567 25.78 -10.30 -25.21
N GLU A 568 24.91 -10.49 -26.21
CA GLU A 568 25.24 -11.28 -27.40
C GLU A 568 25.71 -10.45 -28.62
N ILE A 569 25.05 -9.33 -28.91
CA ILE A 569 25.27 -8.55 -30.14
C ILE A 569 26.28 -7.43 -29.93
N LEU A 570 26.19 -6.68 -28.83
CA LEU A 570 27.08 -5.55 -28.55
C LEU A 570 28.57 -5.95 -28.64
N PRO A 571 29.03 -7.13 -28.15
CA PRO A 571 30.43 -7.56 -28.27
C PRO A 571 30.88 -7.91 -29.70
N LYS A 572 29.95 -8.09 -30.65
CA LYS A 572 30.22 -8.42 -32.07
C LYS A 572 30.35 -7.15 -32.94
N ILE A 573 30.01 -5.99 -32.40
CA ILE A 573 30.05 -4.70 -33.10
C ILE A 573 31.52 -4.26 -33.31
N GLY A 574 31.83 -3.69 -34.49
CA GLY A 574 33.15 -3.18 -34.86
C GLY A 574 33.99 -4.10 -35.75
N ASP A 575 34.05 -5.41 -35.44
CA ASP A 575 34.88 -6.41 -36.18
C ASP A 575 34.08 -7.29 -37.17
N ILE A 576 32.78 -7.53 -36.88
CA ILE A 576 31.92 -8.46 -37.64
C ILE A 576 30.69 -7.73 -38.19
N LEU A 577 30.10 -6.85 -37.38
CA LEU A 577 28.93 -6.06 -37.73
C LEU A 577 29.30 -4.59 -37.55
N SER A 578 29.35 -3.84 -38.63
CA SER A 578 29.81 -2.44 -38.62
C SER A 578 28.86 -1.49 -39.33
N SER A 579 28.00 -1.98 -40.23
CA SER A 579 26.96 -1.17 -40.86
C SER A 579 25.64 -1.28 -40.12
N GLU A 580 24.81 -0.24 -40.19
CA GLU A 580 23.47 -0.24 -39.61
C GLU A 580 22.62 -1.42 -40.12
N THR A 581 22.77 -1.77 -41.39
CA THR A 581 21.99 -2.85 -42.02
C THR A 581 22.37 -4.20 -41.43
N ASP A 582 23.64 -4.44 -41.16
CA ASP A 582 24.12 -5.71 -40.58
C ASP A 582 23.72 -5.84 -39.11
N LEU A 583 23.83 -4.76 -38.34
CA LEU A 583 23.37 -4.71 -36.95
C LEU A 583 21.87 -4.99 -36.85
N ARG A 584 21.08 -4.39 -37.74
CA ARG A 584 19.65 -4.65 -37.81
C ARG A 584 19.34 -6.10 -38.12
N GLY A 585 20.08 -6.70 -39.04
CA GLY A 585 19.95 -8.11 -39.39
C GLY A 585 20.21 -9.01 -38.18
N ALA A 586 21.30 -8.79 -37.45
CA ALA A 586 21.68 -9.60 -36.29
C ALA A 586 20.72 -9.46 -35.10
N ILE A 587 20.27 -8.23 -34.79
CA ILE A 587 19.26 -8.00 -33.74
C ILE A 587 17.98 -8.75 -34.07
N ASN A 588 17.52 -8.66 -35.32
CA ASN A 588 16.31 -9.39 -35.73
C ASN A 588 16.50 -10.91 -35.63
N GLU A 589 17.67 -11.44 -36.01
CA GLU A 589 17.94 -12.87 -35.92
C GLU A 589 17.97 -13.38 -34.47
N GLU A 590 18.62 -12.65 -33.55
CA GLU A 590 18.69 -13.01 -32.13
C GLU A 590 17.30 -12.99 -31.47
N VAL A 591 16.54 -11.92 -31.77
CA VAL A 591 15.14 -11.80 -31.37
C VAL A 591 14.33 -12.98 -31.89
N GLU A 592 14.46 -13.33 -33.18
CA GLU A 592 13.77 -14.48 -33.77
C GLU A 592 14.19 -15.81 -33.13
N GLN A 593 15.46 -16.01 -32.80
CA GLN A 593 15.96 -17.25 -32.18
C GLN A 593 15.47 -17.41 -30.74
N GLN A 594 15.49 -16.36 -29.93
CA GLN A 594 14.96 -16.40 -28.55
C GLN A 594 13.45 -16.62 -28.52
N ILE A 595 12.73 -16.06 -29.50
CA ILE A 595 11.31 -16.35 -29.71
C ILE A 595 11.11 -17.82 -30.08
N GLN A 596 11.98 -18.43 -30.90
CA GLN A 596 11.84 -19.82 -31.33
C GLN A 596 12.22 -20.86 -30.26
N GLN A 597 13.13 -20.55 -29.34
CA GLN A 597 13.57 -21.50 -28.29
C GLN A 597 12.56 -21.66 -27.15
N LYS A 598 11.63 -20.71 -26.95
CA LYS A 598 10.52 -20.83 -25.99
C LYS A 598 9.29 -21.41 -26.73
N MET A 599 8.70 -22.52 -26.25
CA MET A 599 7.47 -23.08 -26.85
C MET A 599 6.33 -22.05 -26.87
N PRO A 600 5.38 -22.12 -27.84
CA PRO A 600 4.49 -20.99 -28.10
C PRO A 600 3.33 -20.91 -27.08
N ARG A 601 3.39 -19.93 -26.19
CA ARG A 601 2.21 -19.22 -25.67
C ARG A 601 2.39 -17.72 -25.85
N GLU A 602 1.36 -17.18 -26.49
CA GLU A 602 0.90 -15.80 -26.70
C GLU A 602 1.87 -14.67 -27.06
N LYS A 603 1.68 -14.21 -28.31
CA LYS A 603 1.60 -12.81 -28.75
C LYS A 603 2.40 -11.79 -27.93
N THR A 604 3.68 -11.82 -28.21
CA THR A 604 4.62 -10.72 -28.12
C THR A 604 4.04 -9.42 -28.70
N ASP A 605 4.15 -8.34 -27.94
CA ASP A 605 4.35 -7.02 -28.54
C ASP A 605 5.47 -7.15 -29.56
N ALA A 606 5.33 -6.48 -30.71
CA ALA A 606 6.35 -6.55 -31.73
C ALA A 606 7.68 -6.19 -31.06
N PRO A 607 8.66 -7.12 -31.00
CA PRO A 607 9.93 -6.86 -30.37
C PRO A 607 10.45 -5.57 -30.96
N GLU A 608 11.00 -4.73 -30.08
CA GLU A 608 11.45 -3.40 -30.46
C GLU A 608 12.27 -3.51 -31.76
N SER A 609 11.89 -2.72 -32.75
CA SER A 609 12.52 -2.85 -34.07
C SER A 609 14.01 -2.59 -33.91
N ALA A 610 14.85 -3.27 -34.68
CA ALA A 610 16.28 -3.07 -34.57
C ALA A 610 16.73 -1.60 -34.76
N SER A 611 15.93 -0.76 -35.45
CA SER A 611 16.10 0.70 -35.45
C SER A 611 16.17 1.32 -34.05
N ALA A 612 15.19 0.96 -33.24
CA ALA A 612 14.94 1.58 -31.96
C ALA A 612 15.96 1.07 -30.93
N TYR A 613 16.34 -0.22 -30.99
CA TYR A 613 17.51 -0.72 -30.26
C TYR A 613 18.80 0.03 -30.61
N ILE A 614 19.08 0.25 -31.90
CA ILE A 614 20.28 1.00 -32.32
C ILE A 614 20.22 2.44 -31.81
N ASN A 615 19.08 3.10 -31.92
CA ASN A 615 18.92 4.48 -31.41
C ASN A 615 19.08 4.54 -29.89
N ARG A 616 18.52 3.58 -29.15
CA ARG A 616 18.71 3.49 -27.70
C ARG A 616 20.18 3.30 -27.36
N TRP A 617 20.87 2.35 -27.99
CA TRP A 617 22.31 2.15 -27.76
C TRP A 617 23.16 3.36 -28.16
N LEU A 618 22.73 4.17 -29.13
CA LEU A 618 23.37 5.45 -29.45
C LEU A 618 23.14 6.49 -28.34
N ASP A 619 21.90 6.61 -27.86
CA ASP A 619 21.51 7.57 -26.82
C ASP A 619 22.17 7.21 -25.47
N ASP A 620 22.25 5.92 -25.16
CA ASP A 620 22.91 5.34 -23.99
C ASP A 620 24.44 5.23 -24.17
N LYS A 621 24.94 5.59 -25.35
CA LYS A 621 26.37 5.68 -25.70
C LYS A 621 27.11 4.33 -25.67
N GLU A 622 26.34 3.25 -25.75
CA GLU A 622 26.85 1.88 -25.84
C GLU A 622 27.45 1.59 -27.23
N ILE A 623 26.97 2.30 -28.26
CA ILE A 623 27.60 2.34 -29.58
C ILE A 623 27.81 3.77 -30.02
N ILE A 624 28.78 3.97 -30.91
CA ILE A 624 29.12 5.27 -31.48
C ILE A 624 29.00 5.19 -32.98
N ALA A 625 28.29 6.15 -33.58
CA ALA A 625 28.26 6.33 -35.01
C ALA A 625 29.34 7.31 -35.48
N PHE A 626 29.97 7.01 -36.61
CA PHE A 626 30.87 7.94 -37.31
C PHE A 626 30.72 7.80 -38.83
N PRO A 627 31.01 8.87 -39.59
CA PRO A 627 30.79 8.91 -41.02
C PRO A 627 31.78 8.01 -41.77
N ASP A 628 31.24 7.26 -42.74
CA ASP A 628 31.97 6.49 -43.74
C ASP A 628 31.34 6.79 -45.12
N GLY A 629 31.89 7.81 -45.79
CA GLY A 629 31.34 8.35 -47.04
C GLY A 629 29.93 8.92 -46.87
N ASP A 630 28.98 8.44 -47.66
CA ASP A 630 27.57 8.86 -47.59
C ASP A 630 26.76 8.05 -46.54
N SER A 631 27.42 7.27 -45.69
CA SER A 631 26.79 6.35 -44.71
C SER A 631 27.43 6.44 -43.32
N LEU A 632 26.82 5.78 -42.33
CA LEU A 632 27.34 5.71 -40.96
C LEU A 632 27.82 4.30 -40.62
N ARG A 633 28.98 4.23 -39.96
CA ARG A 633 29.54 3.03 -39.35
C ARG A 633 29.41 3.12 -37.83
N TYR A 634 29.24 1.96 -37.20
CA TYR A 634 29.00 1.83 -35.77
C TYR A 634 30.08 0.97 -35.10
N ASP A 635 30.49 1.38 -33.91
CA ASP A 635 31.45 0.65 -33.08
C ASP A 635 31.08 0.78 -31.59
N HIS A 636 31.55 -0.13 -30.75
CA HIS A 636 31.22 -0.16 -29.32
C HIS A 636 31.77 1.09 -28.61
N GLY A 637 30.91 1.80 -27.90
CA GLY A 637 31.24 3.04 -27.20
C GLY A 637 31.79 2.79 -25.80
N VAL A 638 32.89 3.46 -25.48
CA VAL A 638 33.45 3.47 -24.13
C VAL A 638 33.47 4.91 -23.64
N PRO A 639 32.66 5.27 -22.63
CA PRO A 639 32.64 6.62 -22.07
C PRO A 639 34.01 7.04 -21.54
N ASN A 640 34.46 8.23 -21.94
CA ASN A 640 35.71 8.83 -21.50
C ASN A 640 35.54 10.33 -21.31
N ASP A 641 35.85 10.81 -20.11
CA ASP A 641 35.91 12.23 -19.81
C ASP A 641 37.32 12.77 -20.02
N LEU A 642 37.43 13.91 -20.71
CA LEU A 642 38.70 14.62 -20.83
C LEU A 642 38.48 16.12 -20.80
N VAL A 643 39.49 16.83 -20.30
CA VAL A 643 39.56 18.29 -20.43
C VAL A 643 40.28 18.62 -21.72
N ILE A 644 39.80 19.60 -22.47
CA ILE A 644 40.39 19.96 -23.77
C ILE A 644 40.98 21.38 -23.76
N THR A 645 42.12 21.56 -24.42
CA THR A 645 42.69 22.90 -24.66
C THR A 645 42.05 23.56 -25.89
N PRO A 646 41.97 24.90 -25.95
CA PRO A 646 41.41 25.60 -27.11
C PRO A 646 42.10 25.26 -28.45
N THR A 647 43.41 25.05 -28.41
CA THR A 647 44.26 24.64 -29.54
C THR A 647 43.96 23.21 -29.99
N ALA A 648 43.79 22.25 -29.07
CA ALA A 648 43.33 20.91 -29.41
C ALA A 648 41.91 20.91 -30.03
N ALA A 649 41.03 21.79 -29.55
CA ALA A 649 39.70 21.93 -30.13
C ALA A 649 39.74 22.46 -31.57
N VAL A 650 40.68 23.33 -31.92
CA VAL A 650 40.90 23.76 -33.31
C VAL A 650 41.35 22.60 -34.18
N GLU A 651 42.31 21.80 -33.72
CA GLU A 651 42.79 20.64 -34.46
C GLU A 651 41.69 19.59 -34.63
N LEU A 652 40.97 19.22 -33.57
CA LEU A 652 39.79 18.34 -33.64
C LEU A 652 38.71 18.88 -34.58
N GLY A 653 38.49 20.19 -34.55
CA GLY A 653 37.52 20.88 -35.40
C GLY A 653 37.77 20.72 -36.91
N LYS A 654 39.00 20.40 -37.34
CA LYS A 654 39.32 20.12 -38.75
C LYS A 654 38.85 18.75 -39.22
N HIS A 655 38.57 17.85 -38.28
CA HIS A 655 38.16 16.47 -38.53
C HIS A 655 36.71 16.24 -38.10
N ILE A 656 35.93 17.33 -38.04
CA ILE A 656 34.49 17.28 -37.97
C ILE A 656 33.97 17.17 -39.39
N GLU A 657 33.31 16.06 -39.67
CA GLU A 657 32.70 15.79 -40.97
C GLU A 657 31.18 15.92 -40.88
N GLU A 658 30.57 16.38 -41.96
CA GLU A 658 29.11 16.45 -42.09
C GLU A 658 28.63 15.11 -42.65
N GLY A 659 28.00 14.32 -41.78
CA GLY A 659 27.39 13.05 -42.12
C GLY A 659 25.91 13.23 -42.53
N PRO A 660 25.20 12.11 -42.75
CA PRO A 660 23.81 12.11 -43.18
C PRO A 660 22.87 12.91 -42.26
N ASP A 661 23.10 12.83 -40.95
CA ASP A 661 22.17 13.34 -39.93
C ASP A 661 22.78 14.39 -38.98
N GLY A 662 23.98 14.90 -39.29
CA GLY A 662 24.62 15.92 -38.46
C GLY A 662 26.13 15.97 -38.60
N ARG A 663 26.77 16.58 -37.61
CA ARG A 663 28.22 16.70 -37.54
C ARG A 663 28.79 15.66 -36.58
N TYR A 664 29.87 15.02 -37.01
CA TYR A 664 30.50 13.92 -36.30
C TYR A 664 32.02 14.12 -36.32
N LEU A 665 32.70 13.65 -35.28
CA LEU A 665 34.13 13.40 -35.38
C LEU A 665 34.35 12.25 -36.37
N SER A 666 35.34 12.41 -37.24
CA SER A 666 35.69 11.38 -38.23
C SER A 666 36.21 10.11 -37.57
N GLU A 667 36.10 8.97 -38.27
CA GLU A 667 36.62 7.68 -37.79
C GLU A 667 38.12 7.76 -37.46
N GLU A 668 38.90 8.39 -38.34
CA GLU A 668 40.35 8.58 -38.16
C GLU A 668 40.65 9.29 -36.84
N CYS A 669 39.86 10.32 -36.50
CA CYS A 669 39.96 11.07 -35.25
C CYS A 669 39.73 10.19 -34.02
N ILE A 670 38.63 9.44 -34.03
CA ILE A 670 38.23 8.61 -32.90
C ILE A 670 39.23 7.48 -32.68
N LEU A 671 39.63 6.79 -33.76
CA LEU A 671 40.61 5.70 -33.69
C LEU A 671 41.98 6.19 -33.25
N HIS A 672 42.38 7.42 -33.62
CA HIS A 672 43.64 8.01 -33.15
C HIS A 672 43.64 8.23 -31.62
N LEU A 673 42.47 8.51 -31.02
CA LEU A 673 42.34 8.76 -29.59
C LEU A 673 42.31 7.48 -28.74
N VAL A 674 41.87 6.35 -29.30
CA VAL A 674 41.82 5.03 -28.63
C VAL A 674 43.13 4.66 -27.89
N PRO A 675 44.31 4.62 -28.55
CA PRO A 675 45.57 4.22 -27.88
C PRO A 675 46.01 5.23 -26.82
N LYS A 676 45.65 6.52 -26.97
CA LYS A 676 46.02 7.59 -26.05
C LYS A 676 45.21 7.52 -24.76
N LEU A 677 43.90 7.26 -24.87
CA LEU A 677 43.01 7.06 -23.74
C LEU A 677 43.24 5.72 -23.02
N ARG A 678 44.01 4.80 -23.62
CA ARG A 678 44.31 3.45 -23.09
C ARG A 678 43.04 2.66 -22.82
N ILE A 679 42.12 2.70 -23.76
CA ILE A 679 40.91 1.89 -23.72
C ILE A 679 41.37 0.44 -23.89
N ASN A 680 41.36 -0.32 -22.79
CA ASN A 680 41.85 -1.70 -22.74
C ASN A 680 40.80 -2.71 -23.22
N GLN A 681 39.60 -2.23 -23.55
CA GLN A 681 38.46 -3.01 -24.01
C GLN A 681 38.29 -2.86 -25.53
N ARG A 682 37.58 -3.79 -26.17
CA ARG A 682 37.19 -3.62 -27.58
C ARG A 682 36.15 -2.50 -27.65
N GLY A 683 36.49 -1.41 -28.33
CA GLY A 683 35.61 -0.26 -28.51
C GLY A 683 36.38 1.04 -28.77
N VAL A 684 35.61 2.08 -29.03
CA VAL A 684 36.04 3.44 -29.36
C VAL A 684 35.56 4.43 -28.30
N PRO A 685 36.26 5.55 -28.08
CA PRO A 685 35.88 6.49 -27.03
C PRO A 685 34.62 7.27 -27.39
N TRP A 686 33.63 7.25 -26.50
CA TRP A 686 32.61 8.29 -26.43
C TRP A 686 33.15 9.39 -25.54
N ILE A 687 33.44 10.56 -26.11
CA ILE A 687 34.19 11.59 -25.40
C ILE A 687 33.26 12.68 -24.89
N THR A 688 33.32 12.94 -23.58
CA THR A 688 32.78 14.17 -23.01
C THR A 688 33.90 15.19 -22.87
N PHE A 689 33.82 16.27 -23.63
CA PHE A 689 34.79 17.36 -23.60
C PHE A 689 34.44 18.37 -22.51
N HIS A 690 35.22 18.38 -21.44
CA HIS A 690 35.14 19.37 -20.37
C HIS A 690 35.96 20.61 -20.74
N VAL A 691 35.30 21.78 -20.79
CA VAL A 691 35.94 23.04 -21.19
C VAL A 691 35.84 24.06 -20.05
N PRO A 692 36.96 24.66 -19.61
CA PRO A 692 36.89 25.71 -18.59
C PRO A 692 36.18 26.94 -19.17
N ILE A 693 35.22 27.49 -18.43
CA ILE A 693 34.43 28.66 -18.87
C ILE A 693 35.34 29.84 -19.24
N SER A 694 36.45 30.03 -18.52
CA SER A 694 37.42 31.07 -18.83
C SER A 694 38.04 30.94 -20.22
N ALA A 695 38.20 29.72 -20.75
CA ALA A 695 38.72 29.50 -22.11
C ALA A 695 37.70 29.84 -23.20
N ILE A 696 36.40 29.78 -22.89
CA ILE A 696 35.30 30.23 -23.77
C ILE A 696 35.17 31.75 -23.74
N ILE A 697 35.41 32.38 -22.58
CA ILE A 697 35.30 33.84 -22.39
C ILE A 697 36.56 34.58 -22.87
N ALA A 698 37.77 34.08 -22.57
CA ALA A 698 39.04 34.74 -22.91
C ALA A 698 39.25 34.84 -24.44
N SER A 699 38.75 33.86 -25.18
CA SER A 699 38.73 33.83 -26.66
C SER A 699 37.69 34.79 -27.28
N GLN A 700 36.97 35.58 -26.46
CA GLN A 700 36.04 36.62 -26.93
C GLN A 700 36.54 38.07 -26.75
N SER A 701 37.76 38.32 -26.25
CA SER A 701 38.22 39.71 -26.00
C SER A 701 39.62 40.03 -26.52
N ALA A 702 39.70 40.85 -27.59
CA ALA A 702 40.22 42.24 -27.51
C ALA A 702 40.69 42.88 -28.84
N ALA A 703 40.86 42.16 -29.97
CA ALA A 703 41.49 42.80 -31.15
C ALA A 703 40.60 43.01 -32.39
N ILE A 704 39.61 42.15 -32.67
CA ILE A 704 38.75 42.25 -33.86
C ILE A 704 37.37 41.74 -33.44
N GLY A 705 36.31 42.54 -33.56
CA GLY A 705 34.98 42.27 -32.98
C GLY A 705 34.22 41.07 -33.56
N GLY A 706 34.72 39.86 -33.33
CA GLY A 706 34.08 38.59 -33.64
C GLY A 706 34.67 37.45 -32.78
N ILE A 707 33.93 36.35 -32.65
CA ILE A 707 34.36 35.14 -31.93
C ILE A 707 35.67 34.64 -32.54
N SER A 708 36.70 34.37 -31.72
CA SER A 708 37.98 33.85 -32.22
C SER A 708 37.81 32.48 -32.88
N THR A 709 38.79 32.06 -33.69
CA THR A 709 38.77 30.76 -34.36
C THR A 709 38.64 29.61 -33.36
N GLU A 710 39.36 29.69 -32.25
CA GLU A 710 39.37 28.72 -31.15
C GLU A 710 38.01 28.61 -30.46
N ALA A 711 37.35 29.74 -30.15
CA ALA A 711 36.01 29.74 -29.58
C ALA A 711 34.97 29.15 -30.55
N ARG A 712 35.09 29.39 -31.86
CA ARG A 712 34.20 28.77 -32.84
C ARG A 712 34.35 27.26 -32.88
N HIS A 713 35.58 26.75 -32.83
CA HIS A 713 35.82 25.31 -32.82
C HIS A 713 35.36 24.65 -31.51
N LEU A 714 35.56 25.29 -30.36
CA LEU A 714 34.97 24.82 -29.10
C LEU A 714 33.43 24.77 -29.18
N HIS A 715 32.79 25.76 -29.80
CA HIS A 715 31.34 25.72 -30.04
C HIS A 715 30.90 24.68 -31.08
N GLN A 716 31.75 24.32 -32.05
CA GLN A 716 31.46 23.24 -32.99
C GLN A 716 31.47 21.88 -32.32
N LEU A 717 32.31 21.67 -31.30
CA LEU A 717 32.31 20.43 -30.52
C LEU A 717 30.95 20.21 -29.81
N ASN A 718 30.32 21.28 -29.34
CA ASN A 718 28.96 21.23 -28.77
C ASN A 718 27.86 20.83 -29.77
N GLN A 719 28.17 20.77 -31.07
CA GLN A 719 27.21 20.39 -32.12
C GLN A 719 27.41 18.95 -32.61
N LEU A 720 28.34 18.21 -32.01
CA LEU A 720 28.65 16.85 -32.40
C LEU A 720 27.56 15.89 -31.94
N LYS A 721 27.32 14.87 -32.76
CA LYS A 721 26.37 13.78 -32.48
C LYS A 721 27.03 12.55 -31.84
N ASN A 722 28.36 12.46 -31.89
CA ASN A 722 29.13 11.34 -31.36
C ASN A 722 30.15 11.74 -30.28
N ALA A 723 29.90 12.86 -29.62
CA ALA A 723 30.64 13.34 -28.47
C ALA A 723 29.80 14.35 -27.68
N ASP A 724 30.06 14.46 -26.38
CA ASP A 724 29.41 15.43 -25.51
C ASP A 724 30.30 16.63 -25.21
N TYR A 725 29.68 17.72 -24.75
CA TYR A 725 30.34 18.97 -24.42
C TYR A 725 29.81 19.54 -23.11
N GLU A 726 30.70 19.73 -22.13
CA GLU A 726 30.35 20.31 -20.83
C GLU A 726 31.25 21.51 -20.52
N THR A 727 30.65 22.61 -20.08
CA THR A 727 31.39 23.78 -19.59
C THR A 727 31.50 23.76 -18.08
N ALA A 728 32.71 23.89 -17.55
CA ALA A 728 32.96 23.83 -16.11
C ALA A 728 33.62 25.11 -15.57
N GLU A 729 33.16 25.57 -14.39
CA GLU A 729 33.80 26.66 -13.65
C GLU A 729 34.98 26.15 -12.83
N LEU A 730 36.04 26.97 -12.74
CA LEU A 730 37.22 26.69 -11.92
C LEU A 730 36.99 27.24 -10.51
N SER A 731 36.82 26.33 -9.55
CA SER A 731 36.33 26.69 -8.21
C SER A 731 37.46 27.18 -7.30
N GLU A 732 38.68 26.64 -7.42
CA GLU A 732 39.78 26.93 -6.49
C GLU A 732 40.95 27.73 -7.10
N ALA A 733 41.18 27.67 -8.41
CA ALA A 733 42.33 28.26 -9.10
C ALA A 733 42.53 29.79 -8.88
N ILE A 734 41.46 30.57 -8.85
CA ILE A 734 41.52 32.04 -8.67
C ILE A 734 42.16 32.42 -7.33
N SER A 735 42.06 31.55 -6.33
CA SER A 735 42.56 31.80 -4.97
C SER A 735 44.08 31.56 -4.80
N ARG A 736 44.70 30.73 -5.65
CA ARG A 736 46.10 30.29 -5.47
C ARG A 736 47.12 31.04 -6.33
N GLN A 737 46.68 31.94 -7.22
CA GLN A 737 47.54 32.74 -8.11
C GLN A 737 48.56 31.90 -8.92
N GLU A 738 48.24 30.64 -9.20
CA GLU A 738 49.11 29.77 -9.98
C GLU A 738 49.09 30.23 -11.45
N THR A 739 50.25 30.59 -12.01
CA THR A 739 50.40 30.98 -13.42
C THR A 739 50.44 29.73 -14.30
N VAL A 740 49.37 28.97 -14.29
CA VAL A 740 49.19 27.70 -15.00
C VAL A 740 47.93 27.81 -15.84
N HIS A 741 47.91 27.17 -17.01
CA HIS A 741 46.78 27.26 -17.93
C HIS A 741 45.50 26.68 -17.31
N ASP A 742 44.37 27.35 -17.49
CA ASP A 742 43.09 27.01 -16.87
C ASP A 742 42.62 25.58 -17.17
N SER A 743 42.84 25.09 -18.40
CA SER A 743 42.57 23.68 -18.73
C SER A 743 43.41 22.69 -17.92
N VAL A 744 44.67 23.01 -17.60
CA VAL A 744 45.53 22.17 -16.73
C VAL A 744 45.01 22.17 -15.30
N LEU A 745 44.55 23.33 -14.83
CA LEU A 745 43.98 23.46 -13.49
C LEU A 745 42.66 22.70 -13.37
N LEU A 746 41.80 22.77 -14.39
CA LEU A 746 40.52 22.05 -14.41
C LEU A 746 40.77 20.54 -14.47
N ALA A 747 41.70 20.11 -15.33
CA ALA A 747 42.13 18.73 -15.42
C ALA A 747 42.64 18.21 -14.08
N ARG A 748 43.41 19.02 -13.34
CA ARG A 748 43.85 18.68 -11.97
C ARG A 748 42.69 18.61 -10.99
N GLU A 749 41.82 19.63 -10.94
CA GLU A 749 40.70 19.71 -10.00
C GLU A 749 39.73 18.53 -10.19
N LYS A 750 39.36 18.22 -11.43
CA LYS A 750 38.50 17.07 -11.76
C LYS A 750 39.27 15.74 -11.83
N SER A 751 40.61 15.76 -11.69
CA SER A 751 41.48 14.59 -11.88
C SER A 751 41.29 13.87 -13.23
N LEU A 752 41.05 14.64 -14.29
CA LEU A 752 40.83 14.16 -15.64
C LEU A 752 42.08 14.32 -16.52
N PRO A 753 42.25 13.49 -17.56
CA PRO A 753 43.30 13.71 -18.54
C PRO A 753 43.05 15.00 -19.33
N LEU A 754 44.14 15.68 -19.71
CA LEU A 754 44.10 16.87 -20.54
C LEU A 754 44.50 16.51 -21.98
N LEU A 755 43.63 16.81 -22.94
CA LEU A 755 43.88 16.71 -24.37
C LEU A 755 44.44 18.06 -24.88
N CYS A 756 45.66 18.05 -25.41
CA CYS A 756 46.33 19.23 -25.97
C CYS A 756 46.87 18.96 -27.39
N ALA A 757 47.08 20.00 -28.20
CA ALA A 757 47.72 19.84 -29.50
C ALA A 757 49.25 19.95 -29.36
N ASP A 758 50.00 19.46 -30.34
CA ASP A 758 51.48 19.52 -30.34
C ASP A 758 52.06 20.93 -30.28
N ALA A 759 51.30 21.93 -30.71
CA ALA A 759 51.67 23.34 -30.54
C ALA A 759 51.78 23.78 -29.07
N ASP A 760 51.33 22.94 -28.12
CA ASP A 760 51.30 23.20 -26.69
C ASP A 760 52.42 22.49 -25.89
N ASP A 761 53.59 22.22 -26.48
CA ASP A 761 54.76 21.57 -25.83
C ASP A 761 55.05 22.04 -24.38
N TYR A 762 54.80 23.32 -24.09
CA TYR A 762 55.01 23.88 -22.75
C TYR A 762 54.01 23.34 -21.72
N LEU A 763 52.78 22.99 -22.11
CA LEU A 763 51.77 22.38 -21.26
C LEU A 763 52.16 20.95 -20.87
N THR A 764 52.82 20.19 -21.77
CA THR A 764 53.40 18.87 -21.46
C THR A 764 54.44 18.94 -20.34
N THR A 765 55.24 20.01 -20.31
CA THR A 765 56.22 20.22 -19.23
C THR A 765 55.53 20.61 -17.90
N ILE A 766 54.49 21.43 -17.96
CA ILE A 766 53.80 21.93 -16.76
C ILE A 766 52.89 20.86 -16.13
N SER A 767 52.20 20.08 -16.93
CA SER A 767 51.30 19.01 -16.45
C SER A 767 52.05 17.88 -15.75
N GLN A 768 53.24 17.51 -16.23
CA GLN A 768 54.11 16.52 -15.59
C GLN A 768 54.53 16.97 -14.19
N LEU A 769 54.67 18.28 -13.95
CA LEU A 769 54.97 18.82 -12.62
C LEU A 769 53.75 18.81 -11.70
N LEU A 770 52.55 18.82 -12.27
CA LEU A 770 51.27 18.93 -11.55
C LEU A 770 50.50 17.60 -11.49
N ASP A 771 51.16 16.51 -11.89
CA ASP A 771 50.61 15.15 -11.93
C ASP A 771 49.31 15.04 -12.74
N VAL A 772 49.17 15.86 -13.79
CA VAL A 772 48.06 15.78 -14.74
C VAL A 772 48.47 14.95 -15.94
N LYS A 773 47.70 13.90 -16.25
CA LYS A 773 47.95 13.05 -17.41
C LYS A 773 47.65 13.83 -18.69
N ILE A 774 48.67 14.05 -19.53
CA ILE A 774 48.50 14.66 -20.85
C ILE A 774 48.36 13.63 -21.95
N LEU A 775 47.42 13.93 -22.84
CA LEU A 775 47.19 13.26 -24.09
C LEU A 775 47.43 14.30 -25.18
N GLU A 776 48.54 14.17 -25.90
CA GLU A 776 48.80 15.02 -27.07
C GLU A 776 47.89 14.55 -28.21
N PHE A 777 47.36 15.45 -29.03
CA PHE A 777 46.54 15.15 -30.20
C PHE A 777 47.21 15.77 -31.43
N GLU A 778 47.74 14.88 -32.27
CA GLU A 778 48.39 15.19 -33.55
C GLU A 778 47.83 14.18 -34.55
N MET A 779 47.19 14.64 -35.61
CA MET A 779 46.69 13.77 -36.69
C MET A 779 47.48 13.96 -37.97
#